data_AF-A0A2B4RQF0-F1
#
_entry.id   AF-A0A2B4RQF0-F1
#
_cell.length_a   1.000
_cell.length_b   1.000
_cell.length_c   1.000
_cell.angle_alpha   90.00
_cell.angle_beta   90.00
_cell.angle_gamma   90.00
#
_symmetry.space_group_name_H-M   'P 1'
#
loop_
_entity.id
_entity.type
_entity.pdbx_description
1 polymer ?
#
loop_
_entity_poly.entity_id
_entity_poly.type
_entity_poly.pdbx_seq_one_letter_code
_entity_poly.pdbx_strand_id
1 'polypeptide(L)'
;MDWQAIISSCSDNMAWRKVKAGWVKPNRTNASTSDIIFQDIRPAGEYSEIFIQSKTSDNRTKDIGGDTWRVYLRGPSSIAATIFDYSNGTYEALFLIMEPGVYQLLVYLDYSLCDGFKDPPRDWFIMGNAQGKFQREGLLGPLDDYLLQPLQNGSYFEIKVTKAEMSLSLDDKLHSLKPCSSTCNNLWDGFGRWRNDTWRPYLEESYNWSLPANHSSSGTFWVYGDSLGVRLYQPISSRALCKKLYLKCKNSYNWLYPVTNVQESRKKNDSLDFRAEEVLKAIRGVLNTTELQQTSSILLLNLGLHYPVSVNFSTFQKVIGEVINLLKETQVDSKGKEGLKYKAKIIWKSTTALCKHNGKKFNPTDSRFLTPQRVLLFSAYAMSAMCQAGFDVIDVYPMTESYPGESYNWSLPANHSSSGTFWVYGDSLGVRFYHSISSRALCKKLYLKCKNSYNWLYPVTTEQESRKKNDSLDFRAEKVLKAIRGVLNTRELQQSSSILLLNLGLHYPVSVNFTTFQKVIGEVINLLKETQVDSQGKEGLMYKAKIIWKSTTALCKHHGKKFNPTDSRFLTPQQVLLFSAYALSAMCQAGFDVIDVYPMTDSYPGGTLANDVVHYPDKVFSTLETLFEKYTVNRIQRIGTDDSKIRIRRCTS
;
A
#
# COMPACT_ATOMS: atom_id res chain seq x y z
N MET A 1 11.38 -18.21 6.21
CA MET A 1 10.25 -18.83 5.48
C MET A 1 10.63 -20.25 5.14
N ASP A 2 9.82 -21.22 5.57
CA ASP A 2 9.92 -22.59 5.09
C ASP A 2 9.31 -22.68 3.67
N TRP A 3 10.14 -22.98 2.66
CA TRP A 3 9.67 -23.12 1.28
C TRP A 3 9.10 -24.51 1.00
N GLN A 4 9.45 -25.51 1.82
CA GLN A 4 8.95 -26.87 1.74
C GLN A 4 7.50 -26.94 2.25
N ALA A 5 7.16 -26.20 3.32
CA ALA A 5 5.79 -26.02 3.79
C ALA A 5 4.91 -25.39 2.69
N ILE A 6 5.36 -24.29 2.08
CA ILE A 6 4.67 -23.55 1.01
C ILE A 6 4.33 -24.45 -0.20
N ILE A 7 5.15 -25.46 -0.51
CA ILE A 7 5.00 -26.32 -1.69
C ILE A 7 4.48 -27.74 -1.37
N SER A 8 4.31 -28.09 -0.09
CA SER A 8 4.06 -29.43 0.43
C SER A 8 3.02 -30.22 -0.38
N SER A 9 1.78 -29.74 -0.41
CA SER A 9 0.62 -30.30 -1.13
C SER A 9 0.79 -30.42 -2.66
N CYS A 10 1.78 -29.75 -3.23
CA CYS A 10 1.91 -29.51 -4.68
C CYS A 10 3.21 -29.99 -5.31
N SER A 11 4.18 -30.45 -4.51
CA SER A 11 5.54 -30.81 -4.93
C SER A 11 5.62 -31.81 -6.09
N ASP A 12 4.73 -32.81 -6.13
CA ASP A 12 4.63 -33.80 -7.22
C ASP A 12 3.63 -33.42 -8.34
N ASN A 13 2.91 -32.30 -8.17
CA ASN A 13 1.83 -31.85 -9.06
C ASN A 13 2.16 -30.55 -9.81
N MET A 14 3.44 -30.14 -9.88
CA MET A 14 3.84 -28.87 -10.51
C MET A 14 3.81 -28.87 -12.05
N ALA A 15 4.09 -29.99 -12.72
CA ALA A 15 4.34 -29.98 -14.16
C ALA A 15 3.10 -29.57 -15.01
N TRP A 16 3.31 -28.72 -16.02
CA TRP A 16 2.24 -28.26 -16.92
C TRP A 16 1.47 -29.43 -17.56
N ARG A 17 0.13 -29.30 -17.62
CA ARG A 17 -0.83 -30.32 -18.12
C ARG A 17 -0.77 -31.70 -17.45
N LYS A 18 0.15 -31.96 -16.51
CA LYS A 18 0.03 -33.10 -15.59
C LYS A 18 -0.93 -32.75 -14.47
N VAL A 19 -1.82 -33.69 -14.16
CA VAL A 19 -2.83 -33.58 -13.12
C VAL A 19 -2.75 -34.84 -12.26
N LYS A 20 -2.41 -34.68 -10.99
CA LYS A 20 -2.42 -35.76 -10.00
C LYS A 20 -3.85 -36.28 -9.78
N ALA A 21 -4.02 -37.58 -9.57
CA ALA A 21 -5.33 -38.16 -9.25
C ALA A 21 -5.89 -37.48 -7.98
N GLY A 22 -7.16 -37.05 -8.02
CA GLY A 22 -7.79 -36.20 -6.99
C GLY A 22 -7.78 -34.71 -7.33
N TRP A 23 -6.73 -34.19 -7.98
CA TRP A 23 -6.58 -32.77 -8.35
C TRP A 23 -7.27 -32.41 -9.68
N VAL A 24 -8.42 -33.03 -9.95
CA VAL A 24 -9.22 -32.83 -11.18
C VAL A 24 -10.25 -31.72 -11.02
N LYS A 25 -10.65 -31.05 -12.12
CA LYS A 25 -11.56 -29.89 -12.10
C LYS A 25 -12.86 -30.05 -11.28
N PRO A 26 -13.53 -31.22 -11.21
CA PRO A 26 -14.69 -31.41 -10.31
C PRO A 26 -14.40 -31.26 -8.81
N ASN A 27 -13.13 -31.32 -8.39
CA ASN A 27 -12.69 -31.07 -7.02
C ASN A 27 -12.12 -29.65 -6.83
N ARG A 28 -12.25 -28.77 -7.82
CA ARG A 28 -11.77 -27.38 -7.74
C ARG A 28 -12.55 -26.63 -6.66
N THR A 29 -11.83 -25.93 -5.81
CA THR A 29 -12.39 -25.13 -4.73
C THR A 29 -13.21 -23.97 -5.31
N ASN A 30 -14.36 -23.70 -4.69
CA ASN A 30 -15.22 -22.57 -4.99
C ASN A 30 -15.27 -21.69 -3.73
N ALA A 31 -14.88 -20.42 -3.87
CA ALA A 31 -14.82 -19.54 -2.70
C ALA A 31 -16.20 -19.19 -2.13
N SER A 32 -17.26 -19.33 -2.92
CA SER A 32 -18.64 -19.06 -2.51
C SER A 32 -19.27 -20.14 -1.63
N THR A 33 -18.72 -21.37 -1.64
CA THR A 33 -19.14 -22.50 -0.78
C THR A 33 -18.13 -22.84 0.32
N SER A 34 -16.93 -22.24 0.27
CA SER A 34 -15.88 -22.37 1.29
C SER A 34 -16.16 -21.41 2.46
N ASP A 35 -15.74 -21.80 3.67
CA ASP A 35 -16.11 -21.11 4.91
C ASP A 35 -14.90 -20.86 5.82
N ILE A 36 -14.97 -19.82 6.67
CA ILE A 36 -14.14 -19.74 7.87
C ILE A 36 -14.78 -20.63 8.93
N ILE A 37 -14.08 -21.69 9.34
CA ILE A 37 -14.57 -22.70 10.30
C ILE A 37 -14.11 -22.45 11.74
N PHE A 38 -13.05 -21.67 11.93
CA PHE A 38 -12.56 -21.26 13.25
C PHE A 38 -11.90 -19.88 13.16
N GLN A 39 -11.96 -19.12 14.25
CA GLN A 39 -11.29 -17.83 14.41
C GLN A 39 -10.87 -17.66 15.88
N ASP A 40 -9.62 -17.26 16.09
CA ASP A 40 -9.08 -16.87 17.39
C ASP A 40 -8.48 -15.47 17.26
N ILE A 41 -9.34 -14.47 17.46
CA ILE A 41 -8.99 -13.05 17.35
C ILE A 41 -8.50 -12.57 18.71
N ARG A 42 -7.18 -12.49 18.83
CA ARG A 42 -6.47 -12.09 20.04
C ARG A 42 -6.32 -10.57 20.14
N PRO A 43 -6.00 -10.02 21.32
CA PRO A 43 -5.66 -8.62 21.51
C PRO A 43 -4.49 -8.11 20.65
N ALA A 44 -4.35 -6.78 20.56
CA ALA A 44 -3.23 -6.16 19.87
C ALA A 44 -1.88 -6.48 20.55
N GLY A 45 -0.90 -6.93 19.77
CA GLY A 45 0.39 -7.45 20.25
C GLY A 45 0.43 -8.96 20.45
N GLU A 46 -0.68 -9.65 20.16
CA GLU A 46 -0.78 -11.11 20.05
C GLU A 46 -0.92 -11.50 18.56
N TYR A 47 -0.53 -12.71 18.18
CA TYR A 47 -0.93 -13.23 16.86
C TYR A 47 -2.37 -13.75 16.95
N SER A 48 -3.14 -13.51 15.89
CA SER A 48 -4.49 -13.99 15.69
C SER A 48 -4.53 -14.91 14.47
N GLU A 49 -5.42 -15.89 14.49
CA GLU A 49 -5.54 -16.93 13.48
C GLU A 49 -7.00 -17.10 13.03
N ILE A 50 -7.19 -17.48 11.77
CA ILE A 50 -8.46 -18.00 11.24
C ILE A 50 -8.18 -19.26 10.41
N PHE A 51 -9.13 -20.18 10.39
CA PHE A 51 -9.03 -21.40 9.60
C PHE A 51 -10.12 -21.41 8.52
N ILE A 52 -9.70 -21.52 7.26
CA ILE A 52 -10.56 -21.58 6.08
C ILE A 52 -10.67 -23.04 5.65
N GLN A 53 -11.89 -23.58 5.56
CA GLN A 53 -12.17 -24.87 4.96
C GLN A 53 -12.50 -24.66 3.48
N SER A 54 -11.63 -25.15 2.59
CA SER A 54 -11.95 -25.24 1.17
C SER A 54 -13.08 -26.23 0.92
N LYS A 55 -14.02 -25.87 0.06
CA LYS A 55 -15.06 -26.75 -0.47
C LYS A 55 -15.19 -26.63 -1.99
N THR A 56 -15.72 -27.68 -2.60
CA THR A 56 -16.04 -27.72 -4.04
C THR A 56 -17.32 -26.94 -4.36
N SER A 57 -17.62 -26.73 -5.65
CA SER A 57 -18.85 -26.06 -6.09
C SER A 57 -20.14 -26.78 -5.69
N ASP A 58 -20.10 -28.10 -5.50
CA ASP A 58 -21.18 -28.94 -4.97
C ASP A 58 -21.15 -29.06 -3.42
N ASN A 59 -20.49 -28.11 -2.74
CA ASN A 59 -20.43 -27.98 -1.27
C ASN A 59 -19.83 -29.21 -0.55
N ARG A 60 -19.04 -30.05 -1.25
CA ARG A 60 -18.26 -31.10 -0.59
C ARG A 60 -17.03 -30.49 0.06
N THR A 61 -16.81 -30.84 1.33
CA THR A 61 -15.57 -30.57 2.06
C THR A 61 -14.39 -31.19 1.30
N LYS A 62 -13.33 -30.41 1.06
CA LYS A 62 -12.07 -30.97 0.53
C LYS A 62 -11.25 -31.59 1.65
N ASP A 63 -10.63 -32.72 1.32
CA ASP A 63 -9.66 -33.50 2.07
C ASP A 63 -8.22 -33.34 1.53
N ILE A 64 -8.03 -32.47 0.53
CA ILE A 64 -6.75 -32.22 -0.15
C ILE A 64 -6.39 -30.73 -0.23
N GLY A 65 -5.10 -30.46 -0.03
CA GLY A 65 -4.49 -29.13 -0.15
C GLY A 65 -4.34 -28.59 -1.58
N GLY A 66 -3.43 -27.65 -1.74
CA GLY A 66 -3.00 -27.03 -2.99
C GLY A 66 -3.83 -25.84 -3.45
N ASP A 67 -4.72 -25.31 -2.62
CA ASP A 67 -5.44 -24.08 -2.92
C ASP A 67 -4.62 -22.84 -2.55
N THR A 68 -5.00 -21.72 -3.15
CA THR A 68 -4.36 -20.44 -2.94
C THR A 68 -5.35 -19.47 -2.34
N TRP A 69 -5.40 -19.49 -1.01
CA TRP A 69 -6.02 -18.44 -0.25
C TRP A 69 -5.06 -17.26 -0.09
N ARG A 70 -5.63 -16.05 -0.05
CA ARG A 70 -4.94 -14.79 0.21
C ARG A 70 -5.81 -13.98 1.17
N VAL A 71 -5.25 -13.67 2.33
CA VAL A 71 -5.96 -13.01 3.43
C VAL A 71 -5.29 -11.68 3.75
N TYR A 72 -6.02 -10.59 3.56
CA TYR A 72 -5.57 -9.23 3.86
C TYR A 72 -6.41 -8.62 4.97
N LEU A 73 -5.77 -7.87 5.85
CA LEU A 73 -6.41 -7.15 6.94
C LEU A 73 -6.28 -5.65 6.70
N ARG A 74 -7.39 -4.92 6.77
CA ARG A 74 -7.46 -3.48 6.48
C ARG A 74 -8.27 -2.76 7.58
N GLY A 75 -7.59 -1.93 8.36
CA GLY A 75 -8.15 -1.19 9.49
C GLY A 75 -7.23 -0.04 9.92
N PRO A 76 -7.03 0.21 11.22
CA PRO A 76 -6.01 1.14 11.76
C PRO A 76 -4.58 0.94 11.20
N SER A 77 -4.27 -0.28 10.75
CA SER A 77 -3.10 -0.59 9.93
C SER A 77 -3.47 -1.56 8.80
N SER A 78 -2.53 -1.85 7.90
CA SER A 78 -2.68 -2.80 6.79
C SER A 78 -1.60 -3.85 6.81
N ILE A 79 -2.04 -5.12 6.80
CA ILE A 79 -1.26 -6.33 7.06
C ILE A 79 -1.69 -7.40 6.04
N ALA A 80 -0.78 -8.26 5.61
CA ALA A 80 -1.08 -9.54 4.96
C ALA A 80 -0.86 -10.68 5.97
N ALA A 81 -1.77 -11.66 6.00
CA ALA A 81 -1.59 -12.86 6.82
C ALA A 81 -0.71 -13.88 6.09
N THR A 82 0.11 -14.62 6.84
CA THR A 82 0.82 -15.79 6.33
C THR A 82 -0.15 -16.96 6.26
N ILE A 83 -0.14 -17.71 5.16
CA ILE A 83 -1.09 -18.80 4.89
C ILE A 83 -0.37 -20.15 5.00
N PHE A 84 -0.93 -21.06 5.78
CA PHE A 84 -0.48 -22.45 5.88
C PHE A 84 -1.52 -23.38 5.27
N ASP A 85 -1.06 -24.33 4.46
CA ASP A 85 -1.88 -25.40 3.89
C ASP A 85 -1.62 -26.68 4.68
N TYR A 86 -2.63 -27.18 5.40
CA TYR A 86 -2.51 -28.41 6.18
C TYR A 86 -2.58 -29.69 5.33
N SER A 87 -2.51 -29.57 4.00
CA SER A 87 -2.64 -30.65 3.01
C SER A 87 -4.00 -31.38 3.02
N ASN A 88 -4.89 -31.04 3.95
CA ASN A 88 -6.18 -31.70 4.22
C ASN A 88 -7.40 -30.86 3.78
N GLY A 89 -7.19 -29.82 2.97
CA GLY A 89 -8.24 -28.89 2.55
C GLY A 89 -8.56 -27.75 3.54
N THR A 90 -7.92 -27.73 4.71
CA THR A 90 -7.98 -26.62 5.68
C THR A 90 -6.73 -25.74 5.58
N TYR A 91 -6.90 -24.43 5.75
CA TYR A 91 -5.85 -23.43 5.67
C TYR A 91 -5.90 -22.49 6.86
N GLU A 92 -4.80 -22.35 7.59
CA GLU A 92 -4.63 -21.29 8.60
C GLU A 92 -4.16 -20.01 7.92
N ALA A 93 -4.72 -18.87 8.34
CA ALA A 93 -4.18 -17.55 8.04
C ALA A 93 -3.79 -16.86 9.35
N LEU A 94 -2.49 -16.73 9.59
CA LEU A 94 -1.89 -16.23 10.83
C LEU A 94 -1.39 -14.79 10.65
N PHE A 95 -1.71 -13.91 11.60
CA PHE A 95 -1.40 -12.49 11.50
C PHE A 95 -1.18 -11.82 12.87
N LEU A 96 -0.14 -10.98 12.98
CA LEU A 96 0.12 -10.12 14.12
C LEU A 96 -0.50 -8.74 13.88
N ILE A 97 -1.30 -8.23 14.82
CA ILE A 97 -1.89 -6.89 14.76
C ILE A 97 -1.43 -6.08 15.97
N MET A 98 -0.93 -4.86 15.77
CA MET A 98 -0.40 -4.02 16.86
C MET A 98 -1.26 -2.80 17.19
N GLU A 99 -2.19 -2.43 16.32
CA GLU A 99 -3.14 -1.35 16.59
C GLU A 99 -4.51 -1.94 16.96
N PRO A 100 -5.08 -1.63 18.13
CA PRO A 100 -6.42 -2.08 18.50
C PRO A 100 -7.47 -1.34 17.64
N GLY A 101 -8.57 -2.01 17.32
CA GLY A 101 -9.65 -1.45 16.54
C GLY A 101 -10.39 -2.46 15.67
N VAL A 102 -11.10 -1.95 14.66
CA VAL A 102 -11.91 -2.73 13.73
C VAL A 102 -11.14 -2.94 12.43
N TYR A 103 -11.03 -4.19 11.98
CA TYR A 103 -10.39 -4.56 10.73
C TYR A 103 -11.38 -5.29 9.82
N GLN A 104 -11.46 -4.84 8.56
CA GLN A 104 -12.06 -5.66 7.51
C GLN A 104 -11.08 -6.77 7.14
N LEU A 105 -11.57 -8.00 7.15
CA LEU A 105 -10.89 -9.18 6.65
C LEU A 105 -11.28 -9.40 5.18
N LEU A 106 -10.28 -9.48 4.30
CA LEU A 106 -10.44 -9.63 2.86
C LEU A 106 -9.84 -10.97 2.43
N VAL A 107 -10.69 -11.97 2.19
CA VAL A 107 -10.29 -13.34 1.83
C VAL A 107 -10.59 -13.61 0.35
N TYR A 108 -9.57 -14.04 -0.40
CA TYR A 108 -9.68 -14.39 -1.82
C TYR A 108 -9.06 -15.75 -2.12
N LEU A 109 -9.69 -16.50 -3.03
CA LEU A 109 -9.14 -17.66 -3.70
C LEU A 109 -8.57 -17.22 -5.06
N ASP A 110 -7.25 -17.09 -5.17
CA ASP A 110 -6.60 -16.69 -6.43
C ASP A 110 -6.44 -17.89 -7.39
N TYR A 111 -6.20 -19.09 -6.86
CA TYR A 111 -6.02 -20.36 -7.58
C TYR A 111 -6.48 -21.54 -6.71
N SER A 112 -6.68 -22.72 -7.32
CA SER A 112 -7.01 -23.98 -6.63
C SER A 112 -6.22 -25.14 -7.24
N LEU A 113 -6.19 -26.31 -6.60
CA LEU A 113 -5.63 -27.56 -7.15
C LEU A 113 -4.17 -27.48 -7.66
N CYS A 114 -3.33 -26.70 -6.98
CA CYS A 114 -1.95 -26.39 -7.36
C CYS A 114 -1.81 -25.59 -8.68
N ASP A 115 -2.90 -25.10 -9.28
CA ASP A 115 -2.85 -24.32 -10.53
C ASP A 115 -2.01 -23.03 -10.39
N GLY A 116 -1.92 -22.49 -9.18
CA GLY A 116 -1.07 -21.35 -8.84
C GLY A 116 0.43 -21.68 -8.84
N PHE A 117 0.82 -22.93 -8.59
CA PHE A 117 2.23 -23.36 -8.55
C PHE A 117 2.76 -23.88 -9.89
N LYS A 118 1.87 -24.27 -10.83
CA LYS A 118 2.25 -24.97 -12.07
C LYS A 118 3.46 -24.35 -12.78
N ASP A 119 4.43 -25.19 -13.11
CA ASP A 119 5.59 -24.81 -13.93
C ASP A 119 5.19 -24.55 -15.38
N PRO A 120 5.97 -23.75 -16.12
CA PRO A 120 5.83 -23.63 -17.57
C PRO A 120 6.11 -24.96 -18.32
N PRO A 121 5.65 -25.09 -19.58
CA PRO A 121 6.13 -26.12 -20.51
C PRO A 121 7.67 -26.20 -20.57
N ARG A 122 8.22 -27.37 -20.92
CA ARG A 122 9.68 -27.56 -21.02
C ARG A 122 10.33 -26.68 -22.09
N ASP A 123 9.61 -26.45 -23.17
CA ASP A 123 9.94 -25.65 -24.34
C ASP A 123 9.52 -24.16 -24.21
N TRP A 124 9.01 -23.74 -23.05
CA TRP A 124 8.41 -22.41 -22.87
C TRP A 124 9.37 -21.24 -23.09
N PHE A 125 10.66 -21.40 -22.78
CA PHE A 125 11.67 -20.39 -23.06
C PHE A 125 11.85 -20.22 -24.57
N ILE A 126 12.00 -21.34 -25.30
CA ILE A 126 12.14 -21.42 -26.76
C ILE A 126 10.92 -20.85 -27.49
N MET A 127 9.72 -21.04 -26.94
CA MET A 127 8.47 -20.49 -27.50
C MET A 127 8.27 -18.98 -27.26
N GLY A 128 9.19 -18.33 -26.53
CA GLY A 128 9.24 -16.88 -26.37
C GLY A 128 10.25 -16.22 -27.31
N ASN A 129 10.80 -15.09 -26.88
CA ASN A 129 11.98 -14.46 -27.46
C ASN A 129 13.27 -14.90 -26.73
N ALA A 130 14.43 -14.31 -27.07
CA ALA A 130 15.75 -14.64 -26.49
C ALA A 130 15.91 -14.35 -24.97
N GLN A 131 14.83 -13.99 -24.28
CA GLN A 131 14.73 -13.79 -22.83
C GLN A 131 13.60 -14.65 -22.20
N GLY A 132 13.00 -15.58 -22.96
CA GLY A 132 11.93 -16.47 -22.51
C GLY A 132 10.58 -15.78 -22.26
N LYS A 133 10.26 -14.75 -23.06
CA LYS A 133 9.09 -13.86 -22.88
C LYS A 133 8.39 -13.53 -24.19
N PHE A 134 7.20 -12.92 -24.12
CA PHE A 134 6.36 -12.54 -25.26
C PHE A 134 5.82 -13.74 -26.06
N GLN A 135 5.55 -14.86 -25.38
CA GLN A 135 4.90 -16.04 -25.95
C GLN A 135 3.57 -15.68 -26.61
N ARG A 136 3.30 -16.27 -27.77
CA ARG A 136 2.09 -16.00 -28.58
C ARG A 136 0.82 -16.24 -27.75
N GLU A 137 -0.11 -15.30 -27.81
CA GLU A 137 -1.42 -15.43 -27.16
C GLU A 137 -2.19 -16.66 -27.68
N GLY A 138 -2.78 -17.43 -26.76
CA GLY A 138 -3.52 -18.66 -27.04
C GLY A 138 -2.66 -19.93 -27.13
N LEU A 139 -1.33 -19.84 -27.09
CA LEU A 139 -0.39 -20.98 -27.21
C LEU A 139 -0.65 -22.10 -26.18
N LEU A 140 -1.11 -21.76 -24.98
CA LEU A 140 -1.42 -22.73 -23.93
C LEU A 140 -2.82 -23.38 -24.06
N GLY A 141 -3.66 -22.90 -24.98
CA GLY A 141 -5.10 -23.18 -25.03
C GLY A 141 -5.91 -22.23 -24.14
N PRO A 142 -7.19 -22.54 -23.88
CA PRO A 142 -8.02 -21.80 -22.92
C PRO A 142 -7.42 -21.84 -21.51
N LEU A 143 -7.55 -20.73 -20.77
CA LEU A 143 -7.02 -20.56 -19.41
C LEU A 143 -8.12 -20.07 -18.47
N ASP A 144 -8.55 -20.92 -17.54
CA ASP A 144 -9.60 -20.67 -16.54
C ASP A 144 -9.10 -20.88 -15.10
N ASP A 145 -7.78 -20.84 -14.92
CA ASP A 145 -7.09 -21.25 -13.69
C ASP A 145 -7.00 -20.15 -12.61
N TYR A 146 -6.95 -18.88 -13.04
CA TYR A 146 -6.86 -17.73 -12.15
C TYR A 146 -8.27 -17.30 -11.77
N LEU A 147 -8.66 -17.58 -10.52
CA LEU A 147 -10.05 -17.53 -10.08
C LEU A 147 -10.44 -16.14 -9.55
N LEU A 148 -9.57 -15.52 -8.74
CA LEU A 148 -9.79 -14.24 -8.05
C LEU A 148 -11.16 -14.16 -7.33
N GLN A 149 -11.64 -15.29 -6.80
CA GLN A 149 -12.97 -15.38 -6.18
C GLN A 149 -12.90 -14.89 -4.73
N PRO A 150 -13.71 -13.90 -4.31
CA PRO A 150 -13.81 -13.53 -2.90
C PRO A 150 -14.60 -14.61 -2.13
N LEU A 151 -14.18 -14.88 -0.89
CA LEU A 151 -14.86 -15.83 0.00
C LEU A 151 -16.34 -15.43 0.20
N GLN A 152 -17.24 -16.42 0.15
CA GLN A 152 -18.70 -16.25 0.27
C GLN A 152 -19.25 -15.09 -0.59
N ASN A 153 -18.82 -15.00 -1.86
CA ASN A 153 -19.20 -13.92 -2.80
C ASN A 153 -18.80 -12.49 -2.38
N GLY A 154 -17.84 -12.34 -1.45
CA GLY A 154 -17.45 -11.03 -0.91
C GLY A 154 -18.27 -10.59 0.30
N SER A 155 -18.74 -11.54 1.11
CA SER A 155 -19.25 -11.29 2.46
C SER A 155 -18.34 -10.35 3.25
N TYR A 156 -18.94 -9.44 4.01
CA TYR A 156 -18.19 -8.50 4.85
C TYR A 156 -17.80 -9.16 6.17
N PHE A 157 -16.56 -9.62 6.25
CA PHE A 157 -15.98 -10.16 7.47
C PHE A 157 -15.31 -9.03 8.26
N GLU A 158 -15.75 -8.82 9.50
CA GLU A 158 -15.22 -7.84 10.43
C GLU A 158 -14.60 -8.56 11.63
N ILE A 159 -13.37 -8.19 12.00
CA ILE A 159 -12.76 -8.61 13.27
C ILE A 159 -12.49 -7.40 14.15
N LYS A 160 -12.69 -7.57 15.47
CA LYS A 160 -12.49 -6.52 16.47
C LYS A 160 -11.32 -6.89 17.38
N VAL A 161 -10.22 -6.18 17.20
CA VAL A 161 -8.98 -6.34 17.96
C VAL A 161 -9.03 -5.47 19.20
N THR A 162 -8.95 -6.06 20.38
CA THR A 162 -8.93 -5.34 21.66
C THR A 162 -7.57 -4.74 21.97
N LYS A 163 -7.53 -3.80 22.92
CA LYS A 163 -6.29 -3.51 23.67
C LYS A 163 -5.90 -4.76 24.48
N ALA A 164 -4.65 -4.81 24.89
CA ALA A 164 -4.09 -5.88 25.70
C ALA A 164 -3.89 -5.40 27.19
N GLU A 165 -3.22 -6.13 28.12
CA GLU A 165 -3.46 -6.16 29.62
C GLU A 165 -2.40 -6.23 30.86
N MET A 166 -1.05 -6.40 31.16
CA MET A 166 0.47 -6.53 30.85
C MET A 166 1.39 -5.84 29.78
N SER A 167 2.38 -4.99 30.10
CA SER A 167 3.47 -4.62 29.13
C SER A 167 4.70 -5.54 29.17
N LEU A 168 5.32 -5.84 28.02
CA LEU A 168 6.67 -6.41 27.86
C LEU A 168 7.34 -5.78 26.62
N SER A 169 8.67 -5.64 26.59
CA SER A 169 9.37 -5.14 25.39
C SER A 169 9.20 -6.14 24.24
N LEU A 170 9.19 -5.64 23.00
CA LEU A 170 9.04 -6.52 21.84
C LEU A 170 10.34 -7.28 21.55
N ASP A 171 11.48 -6.68 21.84
CA ASP A 171 12.80 -7.29 21.72
C ASP A 171 12.88 -8.52 22.65
N ASP A 172 12.44 -8.42 23.91
CA ASP A 172 12.35 -9.57 24.83
C ASP A 172 11.34 -10.61 24.35
N LYS A 173 10.19 -10.20 23.78
CA LYS A 173 9.17 -11.10 23.21
C LYS A 173 9.69 -11.91 22.01
N LEU A 174 10.74 -11.46 21.32
CA LEU A 174 11.27 -12.12 20.10
C LEU A 174 12.66 -12.73 20.29
N HIS A 175 13.53 -12.16 21.13
CA HIS A 175 14.81 -12.78 21.53
C HIS A 175 14.64 -14.02 22.42
N SER A 176 13.50 -14.18 23.10
CA SER A 176 13.17 -15.38 23.88
C SER A 176 12.67 -16.57 23.03
N LEU A 177 12.55 -16.40 21.70
CA LEU A 177 12.36 -17.52 20.78
C LEU A 177 13.64 -18.36 20.69
N LYS A 178 13.51 -19.68 20.54
CA LYS A 178 14.67 -20.54 20.21
C LYS A 178 15.32 -20.04 18.92
N PRO A 179 16.65 -19.81 18.88
CA PRO A 179 17.34 -19.50 17.64
C PRO A 179 17.10 -20.58 16.59
N CYS A 180 16.92 -20.16 15.34
CA CYS A 180 16.95 -21.08 14.20
C CYS A 180 18.30 -21.80 14.18
N SER A 181 18.32 -23.08 13.82
CA SER A 181 19.56 -23.86 13.67
C SER A 181 20.48 -23.34 12.55
N SER A 182 19.97 -22.48 11.68
CA SER A 182 20.73 -21.74 10.67
C SER A 182 21.29 -20.43 11.22
N THR A 183 22.61 -20.32 11.34
CA THR A 183 23.32 -19.05 11.58
C THR A 183 23.18 -18.14 10.36
N CYS A 184 22.28 -17.15 10.43
CA CYS A 184 21.90 -16.32 9.29
C CYS A 184 22.06 -14.83 9.60
N ASN A 185 22.82 -14.12 8.76
CA ASN A 185 22.93 -12.67 8.80
C ASN A 185 21.71 -12.02 8.15
N ASN A 186 20.56 -12.11 8.80
CA ASN A 186 19.39 -11.35 8.35
C ASN A 186 19.59 -9.87 8.69
N LEU A 187 19.75 -9.03 7.68
CA LEU A 187 19.87 -7.58 7.84
C LEU A 187 18.51 -6.89 7.95
N TRP A 188 17.44 -7.53 7.47
CA TRP A 188 16.06 -7.07 7.63
C TRP A 188 15.07 -8.15 7.18
N ASP A 189 14.11 -8.53 8.02
CA ASP A 189 13.06 -9.51 7.68
C ASP A 189 11.85 -8.91 6.94
N GLY A 190 11.76 -7.58 6.85
CA GLY A 190 10.60 -6.90 6.31
C GLY A 190 9.29 -7.22 7.04
N PHE A 191 9.35 -7.62 8.32
CA PHE A 191 8.20 -8.01 9.14
C PHE A 191 7.65 -6.79 9.91
N GLY A 192 6.37 -6.49 9.66
CA GLY A 192 5.75 -5.24 10.11
C GLY A 192 4.36 -5.05 9.51
N ARG A 193 3.92 -3.78 9.46
CA ARG A 193 2.64 -3.34 8.91
C ARG A 193 2.73 -1.96 8.27
N TRP A 194 1.77 -1.61 7.43
CA TRP A 194 1.60 -0.22 6.99
C TRP A 194 0.63 0.53 7.90
N ARG A 195 1.01 1.73 8.32
CA ARG A 195 0.16 2.66 9.08
C ARG A 195 0.39 4.08 8.58
N ASN A 196 -0.67 4.75 8.15
CA ASN A 196 -0.62 6.10 7.56
C ASN A 196 0.45 6.21 6.45
N ASP A 197 0.39 5.31 5.46
CA ASP A 197 1.32 5.16 4.34
C ASP A 197 2.82 5.10 4.72
N THR A 198 3.11 4.81 5.99
CA THR A 198 4.44 4.61 6.55
C THR A 198 4.60 3.15 6.90
N TRP A 199 5.68 2.52 6.47
CA TRP A 199 6.03 1.19 6.95
C TRP A 199 6.46 1.26 8.41
N ARG A 200 5.88 0.39 9.24
CA ARG A 200 6.23 0.20 10.64
C ARG A 200 6.66 -1.25 10.83
N PRO A 201 7.97 -1.53 10.96
CA PRO A 201 8.45 -2.81 11.46
C PRO A 201 7.73 -3.20 12.76
N TYR A 202 7.78 -4.48 13.09
CA TYR A 202 7.46 -4.89 14.46
C TYR A 202 8.62 -4.52 15.37
N LEU A 203 9.81 -5.12 15.19
CA LEU A 203 11.04 -4.72 15.89
C LEU A 203 11.54 -3.36 15.39
N GLU A 204 11.64 -2.37 16.27
CA GLU A 204 12.31 -1.10 15.96
C GLU A 204 13.82 -1.24 16.23
N GLU A 205 14.57 -1.67 15.21
CA GLU A 205 16.04 -1.74 15.27
C GLU A 205 16.63 -0.35 15.56
N SER A 206 17.05 -0.14 16.81
CA SER A 206 17.46 1.15 17.36
C SER A 206 18.88 1.56 16.95
N TYR A 207 19.12 1.65 15.64
CA TYR A 207 20.33 2.22 15.08
C TYR A 207 20.42 3.72 15.42
N ASN A 208 21.08 4.04 16.53
CA ASN A 208 21.61 5.37 16.85
C ASN A 208 22.74 5.73 15.87
N TRP A 209 22.37 5.91 14.60
CA TRP A 209 23.28 6.17 13.51
C TRP A 209 23.35 7.67 13.21
N SER A 210 24.52 8.25 13.46
CA SER A 210 24.93 9.54 12.92
C SER A 210 26.06 9.34 11.93
N LEU A 211 26.07 10.10 10.84
CA LEU A 211 27.23 10.16 9.94
C LEU A 211 28.45 10.68 10.72
N PRO A 212 29.57 9.94 10.81
CA PRO A 212 30.76 10.42 11.51
C PRO A 212 31.28 11.71 10.88
N ALA A 213 31.72 12.67 11.71
CA ALA A 213 32.11 14.01 11.27
C ALA A 213 33.22 13.99 10.18
N ASN A 214 34.11 12.99 10.23
CA ASN A 214 35.21 12.80 9.28
C ASN A 214 34.95 11.64 8.28
N HIS A 215 33.69 11.32 7.97
CA HIS A 215 33.36 10.24 7.04
C HIS A 215 33.63 10.63 5.57
N SER A 216 34.63 9.99 4.97
CA SER A 216 34.89 10.04 3.53
C SER A 216 34.14 8.94 2.77
N SER A 217 33.44 9.32 1.70
CA SER A 217 32.71 8.37 0.83
C SER A 217 33.64 7.33 0.23
N SER A 218 33.30 6.04 0.32
CA SER A 218 34.17 4.94 -0.12
C SER A 218 33.39 3.84 -0.87
N GLY A 219 34.09 3.05 -1.68
CA GLY A 219 33.49 1.91 -2.38
C GLY A 219 32.40 2.28 -3.38
N THR A 220 31.65 1.26 -3.80
CA THR A 220 30.53 1.36 -4.74
C THR A 220 29.34 0.56 -4.21
N PHE A 221 28.15 1.18 -4.21
CA PHE A 221 26.89 0.47 -3.99
C PHE A 221 26.26 0.12 -5.35
N TRP A 222 26.14 -1.17 -5.64
CA TRP A 222 25.65 -1.67 -6.92
C TRP A 222 24.37 -2.48 -6.73
N VAL A 223 23.30 -2.13 -7.43
CA VAL A 223 22.05 -2.91 -7.45
C VAL A 223 21.97 -3.76 -8.71
N TYR A 224 21.92 -5.08 -8.59
CA TYR A 224 21.74 -6.01 -9.71
C TYR A 224 20.35 -6.64 -9.62
N GLY A 225 19.54 -6.51 -10.67
CA GLY A 225 18.25 -7.19 -10.76
C GLY A 225 17.35 -6.66 -11.87
N ASP A 226 16.05 -6.98 -11.74
CA ASP A 226 15.05 -6.60 -12.74
C ASP A 226 14.52 -5.16 -12.56
N SER A 227 13.37 -4.85 -13.15
CA SER A 227 12.73 -3.54 -13.08
C SER A 227 12.41 -3.07 -11.65
N LEU A 228 12.28 -3.99 -10.68
CA LEU A 228 12.13 -3.70 -9.25
C LEU A 228 13.46 -3.23 -8.66
N GLY A 229 14.58 -3.85 -9.05
CA GLY A 229 15.93 -3.41 -8.69
C GLY A 229 16.21 -2.00 -9.20
N VAL A 230 15.84 -1.71 -10.45
CA VAL A 230 15.93 -0.35 -11.02
C VAL A 230 15.04 0.65 -10.24
N ARG A 231 13.80 0.27 -9.89
CA ARG A 231 12.89 1.11 -9.10
C ARG A 231 13.34 1.34 -7.65
N LEU A 232 14.10 0.42 -7.06
CA LEU A 232 14.74 0.61 -5.75
C LEU A 232 15.96 1.54 -5.86
N TYR A 233 16.76 1.36 -6.91
CA TYR A 233 17.95 2.17 -7.18
C TYR A 233 17.63 3.66 -7.42
N GLN A 234 16.56 3.95 -8.17
CA GLN A 234 16.15 5.32 -8.52
C GLN A 234 16.03 6.27 -7.31
N PRO A 235 15.20 6.01 -6.28
CA PRO A 235 15.12 6.87 -5.08
C PRO A 235 16.37 6.77 -4.19
N ILE A 236 17.11 5.66 -4.22
CA ILE A 236 18.40 5.54 -3.52
C ILE A 236 19.44 6.52 -4.08
N SER A 237 19.47 6.74 -5.40
CA SER A 237 20.45 7.60 -6.08
C SER A 237 20.45 9.08 -5.64
N SER A 238 19.36 9.56 -5.04
CA SER A 238 19.21 10.91 -4.47
C SER A 238 19.34 10.96 -2.95
N ARG A 239 19.37 9.82 -2.25
CA ARG A 239 19.49 9.73 -0.78
C ARG A 239 20.96 9.81 -0.33
N ALA A 240 21.17 10.05 0.97
CA ALA A 240 22.51 10.10 1.59
C ALA A 240 23.37 8.85 1.32
N LEU A 241 22.75 7.68 1.11
CA LEU A 241 23.42 6.44 0.71
C LEU A 241 24.30 6.66 -0.54
N CYS A 242 23.76 7.26 -1.60
CA CYS A 242 24.48 7.54 -2.85
C CYS A 242 25.03 8.97 -2.97
N LYS A 243 24.74 9.85 -2.01
CA LYS A 243 25.22 11.24 -2.00
C LYS A 243 26.28 11.54 -0.94
N LYS A 244 26.53 10.61 -0.01
CA LYS A 244 27.49 10.78 1.11
C LYS A 244 28.28 9.52 1.47
N LEU A 245 27.65 8.32 1.46
CA LEU A 245 28.31 7.09 1.93
C LEU A 245 29.18 6.42 0.87
N TYR A 246 28.64 6.22 -0.33
CA TYR A 246 29.37 5.56 -1.41
C TYR A 246 29.95 6.57 -2.41
N LEU A 247 31.19 6.33 -2.84
CA LEU A 247 31.86 7.15 -3.86
C LEU A 247 31.17 7.01 -5.23
N LYS A 248 30.61 5.83 -5.51
CA LYS A 248 29.81 5.55 -6.70
C LYS A 248 28.54 4.78 -6.32
N CYS A 249 27.47 5.07 -7.05
CA CYS A 249 26.29 4.20 -7.12
C CYS A 249 26.09 3.76 -8.56
N LYS A 250 25.72 2.49 -8.75
CA LYS A 250 25.48 1.86 -10.05
C LYS A 250 24.31 0.88 -9.99
N ASN A 251 23.76 0.55 -11.15
CA ASN A 251 22.83 -0.56 -11.29
C ASN A 251 23.09 -1.37 -12.56
N SER A 252 22.76 -2.67 -12.49
CA SER A 252 22.69 -3.58 -13.63
C SER A 252 21.26 -4.07 -13.78
N TYR A 253 20.75 -4.04 -15.00
CA TYR A 253 19.37 -4.42 -15.33
C TYR A 253 19.35 -5.70 -16.17
N ASN A 254 18.51 -6.65 -15.77
CA ASN A 254 18.29 -7.93 -16.45
C ASN A 254 16.79 -8.27 -16.52
N TRP A 255 16.44 -9.21 -17.41
CA TRP A 255 15.26 -10.04 -17.20
C TRP A 255 15.71 -11.38 -16.62
N LEU A 256 15.95 -12.40 -17.45
CA LEU A 256 16.78 -13.53 -17.04
C LEU A 256 18.23 -13.23 -17.40
N TYR A 257 18.49 -12.80 -18.64
CA TYR A 257 19.79 -12.28 -19.08
C TYR A 257 19.83 -10.74 -19.01
N PRO A 258 21.02 -10.10 -19.08
CA PRO A 258 21.16 -8.64 -19.09
C PRO A 258 20.34 -7.94 -20.19
N VAL A 259 19.90 -6.72 -19.90
CA VAL A 259 19.12 -5.87 -20.82
C VAL A 259 19.77 -4.49 -20.89
N THR A 260 20.63 -4.29 -21.89
CA THR A 260 21.23 -2.98 -22.23
C THR A 260 20.24 -2.09 -22.97
N ASN A 261 19.52 -2.66 -23.94
CA ASN A 261 18.50 -1.97 -24.74
C ASN A 261 17.18 -2.75 -24.70
N VAL A 262 16.12 -2.13 -24.16
CA VAL A 262 14.80 -2.75 -24.00
C VAL A 262 14.09 -2.98 -25.34
N GLN A 263 14.23 -2.07 -26.31
CA GLN A 263 13.54 -2.20 -27.60
C GLN A 263 14.16 -3.31 -28.46
N GLU A 264 15.48 -3.46 -28.38
CA GLU A 264 16.22 -4.55 -29.01
C GLU A 264 15.95 -5.89 -28.31
N SER A 265 16.03 -5.93 -26.97
CA SER A 265 15.75 -7.13 -26.16
C SER A 265 14.30 -7.63 -26.25
N ARG A 266 13.37 -6.83 -26.81
CA ARG A 266 12.02 -7.27 -27.18
C ARG A 266 11.97 -7.97 -28.53
N LYS A 267 12.78 -7.51 -29.49
CA LYS A 267 12.80 -7.99 -30.88
C LYS A 267 13.78 -9.14 -31.12
N LYS A 268 14.79 -9.30 -30.26
CA LYS A 268 15.74 -10.40 -30.36
C LYS A 268 15.06 -11.73 -30.01
N ASN A 269 14.90 -12.57 -31.01
CA ASN A 269 14.49 -13.96 -30.87
C ASN A 269 15.68 -14.86 -31.21
N ASP A 270 15.79 -15.99 -30.53
CA ASP A 270 16.60 -17.15 -30.93
C ASP A 270 15.87 -18.42 -30.50
N SER A 271 16.21 -19.56 -31.10
CA SER A 271 15.58 -20.87 -30.80
C SER A 271 16.32 -21.61 -29.68
N LEU A 272 16.89 -20.88 -28.72
CA LEU A 272 17.68 -21.43 -27.62
C LEU A 272 16.83 -21.57 -26.36
N ASP A 273 17.11 -22.61 -25.58
CA ASP A 273 16.51 -22.78 -24.25
C ASP A 273 17.24 -21.93 -23.19
N PHE A 274 16.75 -21.94 -21.95
CA PHE A 274 17.38 -21.26 -20.83
C PHE A 274 18.78 -21.83 -20.52
N ARG A 275 19.78 -20.94 -20.41
CA ARG A 275 21.18 -21.26 -20.12
C ARG A 275 21.64 -20.49 -18.87
N ALA A 276 21.80 -21.21 -17.76
CA ALA A 276 22.27 -20.65 -16.49
C ALA A 276 23.65 -19.98 -16.63
N GLU A 277 24.47 -20.49 -17.54
CA GLU A 277 25.83 -20.08 -17.82
C GLU A 277 25.91 -18.59 -18.25
N GLU A 278 24.92 -18.07 -18.97
CA GLU A 278 24.85 -16.65 -19.34
C GLU A 278 24.47 -15.76 -18.14
N VAL A 279 23.68 -16.28 -17.20
CA VAL A 279 23.35 -15.59 -15.93
C VAL A 279 24.59 -15.50 -15.05
N LEU A 280 25.31 -16.61 -14.88
CA LEU A 280 26.56 -16.69 -14.12
C LEU A 280 27.64 -15.79 -14.73
N LYS A 281 27.78 -15.81 -16.06
CA LYS A 281 28.69 -14.93 -16.83
C LYS A 281 28.35 -13.45 -16.67
N ALA A 282 27.07 -13.08 -16.63
CA ALA A 282 26.64 -11.71 -16.38
C ALA A 282 26.97 -11.24 -14.95
N ILE A 283 26.66 -12.05 -13.93
CA ILE A 283 26.98 -11.75 -12.53
C ILE A 283 28.50 -11.67 -12.34
N ARG A 284 29.25 -12.65 -12.88
CA ARG A 284 30.73 -12.67 -12.87
C ARG A 284 31.32 -11.44 -13.55
N GLY A 285 30.73 -10.97 -14.65
CA GLY A 285 31.14 -9.75 -15.35
C GLY A 285 31.01 -8.50 -14.48
N VAL A 286 29.96 -8.39 -13.67
CA VAL A 286 29.75 -7.29 -12.71
C VAL A 286 30.72 -7.42 -11.52
N LEU A 287 30.87 -8.61 -10.94
CA LEU A 287 31.79 -8.89 -9.83
C LEU A 287 33.28 -8.67 -10.18
N ASN A 288 33.66 -8.87 -11.44
CA ASN A 288 35.02 -8.62 -11.94
C ASN A 288 35.34 -7.12 -12.14
N THR A 289 34.37 -6.20 -11.98
CA THR A 289 34.63 -4.75 -12.11
C THR A 289 35.54 -4.23 -11.01
N THR A 290 36.44 -3.29 -11.34
CA THR A 290 37.37 -2.68 -10.37
C THR A 290 36.66 -1.93 -9.24
N GLU A 291 35.39 -1.59 -9.41
CA GLU A 291 34.52 -1.06 -8.37
C GLU A 291 34.08 -2.11 -7.33
N LEU A 292 33.76 -3.34 -7.74
CA LEU A 292 33.38 -4.43 -6.82
C LEU A 292 34.58 -5.26 -6.32
N GLN A 293 35.79 -4.88 -6.73
CA GLN A 293 37.05 -5.41 -6.19
C GLN A 293 37.59 -4.59 -4.99
N GLN A 294 36.73 -3.78 -4.36
CA GLN A 294 37.01 -3.01 -3.14
C GLN A 294 36.21 -3.59 -1.98
N THR A 295 36.84 -3.74 -0.80
CA THR A 295 36.19 -4.31 0.39
C THR A 295 35.14 -3.39 1.02
N SER A 296 35.13 -2.10 0.67
CA SER A 296 34.10 -1.14 1.04
C SER A 296 32.90 -1.12 0.06
N SER A 297 32.90 -1.92 -1.01
CA SER A 297 31.79 -2.00 -1.96
C SER A 297 30.74 -3.03 -1.55
N ILE A 298 29.49 -2.80 -1.99
CA ILE A 298 28.35 -3.70 -1.78
C ILE A 298 27.67 -4.02 -3.11
N LEU A 299 27.38 -5.30 -3.33
CA LEU A 299 26.46 -5.78 -4.37
C LEU A 299 25.14 -6.21 -3.73
N LEU A 300 24.07 -5.46 -3.97
CA LEU A 300 22.71 -5.85 -3.64
C LEU A 300 22.14 -6.66 -4.82
N LEU A 301 22.03 -7.98 -4.66
CA LEU A 301 21.72 -8.93 -5.72
C LEU A 301 20.29 -9.48 -5.60
N ASN A 302 19.56 -9.50 -6.73
CA ASN A 302 18.25 -10.14 -6.82
C ASN A 302 18.04 -10.78 -8.20
N LEU A 303 17.63 -12.06 -8.24
CA LEU A 303 17.06 -12.70 -9.42
C LEU A 303 15.53 -12.67 -9.32
N GLY A 304 14.94 -11.65 -9.93
CA GLY A 304 13.56 -11.21 -9.67
C GLY A 304 12.45 -11.92 -10.45
N LEU A 305 11.35 -11.20 -10.67
CA LEU A 305 10.04 -11.69 -11.09
C LEU A 305 10.01 -12.48 -12.40
N HIS A 306 11.03 -12.36 -13.25
CA HIS A 306 11.05 -13.04 -14.54
C HIS A 306 11.37 -14.54 -14.44
N TYR A 307 12.09 -14.99 -13.41
CA TYR A 307 12.40 -16.41 -13.20
C TYR A 307 11.14 -17.27 -12.97
N PRO A 308 10.20 -16.89 -12.08
CA PRO A 308 8.89 -17.56 -11.94
C PRO A 308 8.10 -17.76 -13.24
N VAL A 309 8.27 -16.88 -14.23
CA VAL A 309 7.53 -16.90 -15.51
C VAL A 309 8.16 -17.82 -16.54
N SER A 310 9.50 -17.83 -16.62
CA SER A 310 10.22 -18.39 -17.77
C SER A 310 10.93 -19.71 -17.50
N VAL A 311 11.12 -20.13 -16.24
CA VAL A 311 11.74 -21.43 -15.89
C VAL A 311 10.92 -22.22 -14.86
N ASN A 312 11.14 -23.53 -14.82
CA ASN A 312 10.58 -24.39 -13.77
C ASN A 312 11.34 -24.20 -12.43
N PHE A 313 10.73 -24.60 -11.32
CA PHE A 313 11.31 -24.40 -9.98
C PHE A 313 12.66 -25.10 -9.80
N SER A 314 12.82 -26.36 -10.23
CA SER A 314 14.09 -27.09 -10.10
C SER A 314 15.24 -26.48 -10.92
N THR A 315 14.96 -25.92 -12.09
CA THR A 315 15.93 -25.10 -12.86
C THR A 315 16.34 -23.86 -12.07
N PHE A 316 15.41 -23.17 -11.41
CA PHE A 316 15.74 -22.03 -10.54
C PHE A 316 16.56 -22.46 -9.31
N GLN A 317 16.26 -23.60 -8.69
CA GLN A 317 17.05 -24.16 -7.59
C GLN A 317 18.52 -24.41 -8.02
N LYS A 318 18.73 -25.00 -9.21
CA LYS A 318 20.07 -25.16 -9.80
C LYS A 318 20.79 -23.83 -10.00
N VAL A 319 20.11 -22.82 -10.58
CA VAL A 319 20.68 -21.47 -10.81
C VAL A 319 21.13 -20.82 -9.50
N ILE A 320 20.33 -20.89 -8.43
CA ILE A 320 20.70 -20.32 -7.13
C ILE A 320 21.91 -21.06 -6.53
N GLY A 321 21.96 -22.40 -6.61
CA GLY A 321 23.13 -23.17 -6.19
C GLY A 321 24.41 -22.80 -6.95
N GLU A 322 24.32 -22.61 -8.26
CA GLU A 322 25.45 -22.18 -9.10
C GLU A 322 25.87 -20.73 -8.83
N VAL A 323 24.91 -19.84 -8.51
CA VAL A 323 25.19 -18.47 -8.05
C VAL A 323 25.87 -18.47 -6.69
N ILE A 324 25.45 -19.31 -5.74
CA ILE A 324 26.12 -19.50 -4.45
C ILE A 324 27.58 -19.96 -4.66
N ASN A 325 27.80 -20.93 -5.56
CA ASN A 325 29.14 -21.42 -5.87
C ASN A 325 30.02 -20.33 -6.52
N LEU A 326 29.48 -19.55 -7.47
CA LEU A 326 30.15 -18.39 -8.06
C LEU A 326 30.56 -17.35 -7.01
N LEU A 327 29.64 -17.00 -6.10
CA LEU A 327 29.88 -16.01 -5.05
C LEU A 327 30.85 -16.51 -3.97
N LYS A 328 31.02 -17.83 -3.84
CA LYS A 328 31.99 -18.50 -2.96
C LYS A 328 33.31 -18.88 -3.63
N GLU A 329 33.53 -18.56 -4.92
CA GLU A 329 34.81 -18.80 -5.58
C GLU A 329 35.96 -18.21 -4.74
N THR A 330 36.96 -19.03 -4.43
CA THR A 330 38.19 -18.60 -3.74
C THR A 330 39.30 -18.31 -4.75
N GLN A 331 40.35 -17.64 -4.27
CA GLN A 331 41.63 -17.50 -4.95
C GLN A 331 42.75 -17.50 -3.92
N VAL A 332 43.93 -17.97 -4.32
CA VAL A 332 45.15 -17.90 -3.50
C VAL A 332 45.87 -16.59 -3.81
N ASP A 333 46.25 -15.84 -2.78
CA ASP A 333 47.00 -14.59 -2.93
C ASP A 333 48.50 -14.84 -3.18
N SER A 334 49.25 -13.76 -3.46
CA SER A 334 50.70 -13.83 -3.71
C SER A 334 51.55 -14.20 -2.48
N LYS A 335 50.93 -14.48 -1.34
CA LYS A 335 51.55 -14.99 -0.11
C LYS A 335 51.12 -16.43 0.20
N GLY A 336 50.42 -17.09 -0.72
CA GLY A 336 49.93 -18.46 -0.55
C GLY A 336 48.67 -18.57 0.32
N LYS A 337 48.02 -17.47 0.66
CA LYS A 337 46.81 -17.48 1.49
C LYS A 337 45.55 -17.56 0.63
N GLU A 338 44.72 -18.56 0.89
CA GLU A 338 43.39 -18.64 0.28
C GLU A 338 42.42 -17.60 0.89
N GLY A 339 41.58 -17.01 0.05
CA GLY A 339 40.49 -16.13 0.44
C GLY A 339 39.44 -16.00 -0.66
N LEU A 340 38.34 -15.30 -0.38
CA LEU A 340 37.30 -15.06 -1.39
C LEU A 340 37.85 -14.27 -2.58
N LYS A 341 37.48 -14.72 -3.79
CA LYS A 341 37.83 -14.09 -5.06
C LYS A 341 37.16 -12.73 -5.25
N TYR A 342 35.99 -12.57 -4.65
CA TYR A 342 35.15 -11.39 -4.75
C TYR A 342 35.17 -10.61 -3.44
N LYS A 343 35.54 -9.32 -3.52
CA LYS A 343 35.86 -8.48 -2.35
C LYS A 343 34.69 -7.63 -1.86
N ALA A 344 33.78 -7.24 -2.74
CA ALA A 344 32.55 -6.54 -2.34
C ALA A 344 31.69 -7.44 -1.46
N LYS A 345 31.09 -6.86 -0.41
CA LYS A 345 30.11 -7.58 0.42
C LYS A 345 28.84 -7.83 -0.41
N ILE A 346 28.39 -9.08 -0.41
CA ILE A 346 27.19 -9.51 -1.13
C ILE A 346 26.01 -9.47 -0.16
N ILE A 347 24.92 -8.83 -0.57
CA ILE A 347 23.64 -8.88 0.13
C ILE A 347 22.60 -9.39 -0.85
N TRP A 348 21.91 -10.48 -0.50
CA TRP A 348 20.79 -10.99 -1.29
C TRP A 348 19.50 -10.27 -0.90
N LYS A 349 18.75 -9.82 -1.89
CA LYS A 349 17.45 -9.17 -1.70
C LYS A 349 16.34 -10.08 -2.22
N SER A 350 15.29 -10.31 -1.43
CA SER A 350 14.09 -11.01 -1.88
C SER A 350 13.35 -10.26 -3.00
N THR A 351 12.39 -10.90 -3.69
CA THR A 351 11.55 -10.20 -4.67
C THR A 351 10.36 -9.51 -4.00
N THR A 352 9.65 -8.61 -4.70
CA THR A 352 8.40 -8.03 -4.17
C THR A 352 7.20 -8.93 -4.46
N ALA A 353 6.18 -8.86 -3.62
CA ALA A 353 4.90 -9.52 -3.82
C ALA A 353 4.20 -9.09 -5.12
N LEU A 354 3.35 -9.97 -5.65
CA LEU A 354 2.67 -9.78 -6.93
C LEU A 354 1.17 -9.54 -6.75
N CYS A 355 0.74 -8.28 -6.80
CA CYS A 355 -0.68 -7.91 -6.80
C CYS A 355 -1.33 -8.15 -8.18
N LYS A 356 -1.44 -9.42 -8.61
CA LYS A 356 -1.91 -9.81 -9.97
C LYS A 356 -3.28 -9.22 -10.35
N HIS A 357 -4.17 -9.10 -9.36
CA HIS A 357 -5.50 -8.49 -9.48
C HIS A 357 -5.51 -7.03 -9.95
N ASN A 358 -4.41 -6.29 -9.78
CA ASN A 358 -4.30 -4.90 -10.23
C ASN A 358 -3.85 -4.75 -11.71
N GLY A 359 -3.43 -5.85 -12.37
CA GLY A 359 -2.97 -5.81 -13.75
C GLY A 359 -4.11 -5.79 -14.77
N LYS A 360 -4.45 -4.61 -15.31
CA LYS A 360 -5.57 -4.43 -16.24
C LYS A 360 -5.25 -4.69 -17.73
N LYS A 361 -3.97 -4.95 -18.07
CA LYS A 361 -3.50 -5.21 -19.46
C LYS A 361 -2.26 -6.12 -19.45
N PHE A 362 -2.46 -7.42 -19.61
CA PHE A 362 -1.40 -8.39 -19.93
C PHE A 362 -1.96 -9.50 -20.83
N ASN A 363 -1.10 -10.11 -21.65
CA ASN A 363 -1.44 -11.32 -22.42
C ASN A 363 -1.64 -12.48 -21.41
N PRO A 364 -2.81 -13.15 -21.36
CA PRO A 364 -3.07 -14.22 -20.39
C PRO A 364 -2.11 -15.40 -20.50
N THR A 365 -1.55 -15.64 -21.69
CA THR A 365 -0.60 -16.72 -21.97
C THR A 365 0.79 -16.38 -21.42
N ASP A 366 1.39 -15.26 -21.87
CA ASP A 366 2.69 -14.73 -21.37
C ASP A 366 2.73 -14.58 -19.84
N SER A 367 1.58 -14.27 -19.22
CA SER A 367 1.44 -14.05 -17.77
C SER A 367 0.90 -15.26 -16.97
N ARG A 368 0.68 -16.44 -17.59
CA ARG A 368 0.09 -17.61 -16.90
C ARG A 368 0.91 -18.06 -15.69
N PHE A 369 2.23 -18.06 -15.82
CA PHE A 369 3.19 -18.52 -14.80
C PHE A 369 3.68 -17.41 -13.87
N LEU A 370 3.32 -16.16 -14.16
CA LEU A 370 3.50 -15.03 -13.23
C LEU A 370 2.39 -15.08 -12.16
N THR A 371 2.50 -15.97 -11.18
CA THR A 371 1.55 -16.14 -10.07
C THR A 371 2.17 -15.65 -8.76
N PRO A 372 1.38 -15.15 -7.79
CA PRO A 372 1.96 -14.73 -6.50
C PRO A 372 2.62 -15.91 -5.76
N GLN A 373 2.16 -17.14 -5.99
CA GLN A 373 2.61 -18.37 -5.31
C GLN A 373 3.99 -18.80 -5.80
N ARG A 374 4.23 -18.75 -7.12
CA ARG A 374 5.55 -19.01 -7.69
C ARG A 374 6.52 -17.89 -7.33
N VAL A 375 6.06 -16.64 -7.28
CA VAL A 375 6.86 -15.50 -6.83
C VAL A 375 7.26 -15.67 -5.35
N LEU A 376 6.33 -16.02 -4.46
CA LEU A 376 6.58 -16.33 -3.05
C LEU A 376 7.54 -17.51 -2.89
N LEU A 377 7.26 -18.65 -3.53
CA LEU A 377 8.08 -19.86 -3.47
C LEU A 377 9.53 -19.62 -3.91
N PHE A 378 9.73 -18.97 -5.06
CA PHE A 378 11.06 -18.67 -5.58
C PHE A 378 11.79 -17.68 -4.64
N SER A 379 11.06 -16.71 -4.07
CA SER A 379 11.61 -15.78 -3.07
C SER A 379 12.06 -16.51 -1.80
N ALA A 380 11.18 -17.32 -1.20
CA ALA A 380 11.42 -18.06 0.02
C ALA A 380 12.57 -19.07 -0.13
N TYR A 381 12.60 -19.81 -1.25
CA TYR A 381 13.71 -20.71 -1.56
C TYR A 381 15.05 -19.96 -1.68
N ALA A 382 15.11 -18.90 -2.47
CA ALA A 382 16.36 -18.19 -2.72
C ALA A 382 16.87 -17.46 -1.45
N MET A 383 15.95 -16.88 -0.67
CA MET A 383 16.26 -16.32 0.66
C MET A 383 16.84 -17.39 1.58
N SER A 384 16.20 -18.55 1.68
CA SER A 384 16.65 -19.67 2.52
C SER A 384 18.02 -20.21 2.08
N ALA A 385 18.23 -20.44 0.79
CA ALA A 385 19.49 -20.95 0.26
C ALA A 385 20.67 -19.97 0.43
N MET A 386 20.46 -18.67 0.19
CA MET A 386 21.49 -17.64 0.39
C MET A 386 21.83 -17.43 1.87
N CYS A 387 20.81 -17.44 2.73
CA CYS A 387 20.92 -17.42 4.19
C CYS A 387 21.72 -18.61 4.72
N GLN A 388 21.37 -19.84 4.32
CA GLN A 388 22.10 -21.07 4.67
C GLN A 388 23.53 -21.11 4.10
N ALA A 389 23.76 -20.45 2.96
CA ALA A 389 25.11 -20.27 2.42
C ALA A 389 25.95 -19.25 3.21
N GLY A 390 25.40 -18.52 4.18
CA GLY A 390 26.12 -17.54 5.00
C GLY A 390 26.25 -16.17 4.34
N PHE A 391 25.40 -15.84 3.36
CA PHE A 391 25.29 -14.47 2.84
C PHE A 391 24.32 -13.65 3.67
N ASP A 392 24.57 -12.34 3.75
CA ASP A 392 23.63 -11.38 4.31
C ASP A 392 22.36 -11.31 3.44
N VAL A 393 21.19 -11.25 4.08
CA VAL A 393 19.88 -11.23 3.39
C VAL A 393 19.00 -10.05 3.82
N ILE A 394 18.19 -9.55 2.90
CA ILE A 394 17.15 -8.53 3.12
C ILE A 394 15.85 -9.02 2.48
N ASP A 395 14.81 -9.23 3.28
CA ASP A 395 13.47 -9.51 2.76
C ASP A 395 12.64 -8.23 2.64
N VAL A 396 12.05 -8.01 1.47
CA VAL A 396 11.08 -6.94 1.21
C VAL A 396 9.68 -7.49 0.90
N TYR A 397 9.52 -8.81 0.83
CA TYR A 397 8.29 -9.45 0.38
C TYR A 397 7.10 -9.11 1.30
N PRO A 398 7.16 -9.31 2.64
CA PRO A 398 5.99 -9.10 3.51
C PRO A 398 5.58 -7.62 3.60
N MET A 399 6.55 -6.70 3.55
CA MET A 399 6.30 -5.27 3.38
C MET A 399 5.50 -4.99 2.10
N THR A 400 5.92 -5.53 0.96
CA THR A 400 5.23 -5.25 -0.32
C THR A 400 3.90 -5.96 -0.47
N GLU A 401 3.69 -7.09 0.18
CA GLU A 401 2.39 -7.79 0.22
C GLU A 401 1.37 -7.09 1.13
N SER A 402 1.83 -6.54 2.25
CA SER A 402 1.01 -5.79 3.20
C SER A 402 0.65 -4.37 2.71
N TYR A 403 1.23 -3.90 1.60
CA TYR A 403 1.06 -2.53 1.11
C TYR A 403 -0.42 -2.24 0.75
N PRO A 404 -1.04 -1.17 1.29
CA PRO A 404 -2.43 -0.81 1.02
C PRO A 404 -2.63 -0.17 -0.37
N GLY A 405 -1.87 -0.60 -1.38
CA GLY A 405 -1.84 -0.02 -2.74
C GLY A 405 -3.13 -0.12 -3.55
N GLU A 406 -4.17 -0.72 -2.97
CA GLU A 406 -5.54 -0.50 -3.40
C GLU A 406 -5.97 0.93 -3.02
N SER A 407 -6.01 1.82 -4.01
CA SER A 407 -7.04 2.86 -4.03
C SER A 407 -8.40 2.15 -3.99
N TYR A 408 -8.94 2.00 -2.77
CA TYR A 408 -9.98 1.03 -2.42
C TYR A 408 -11.08 0.99 -3.48
N ASN A 409 -11.26 -0.16 -4.14
CA ASN A 409 -12.33 -0.34 -5.12
C ASN A 409 -13.64 -0.63 -4.34
N TRP A 410 -14.04 0.36 -3.54
CA TRP A 410 -15.10 0.30 -2.54
C TRP A 410 -16.46 0.02 -3.18
N SER A 411 -16.92 -1.22 -3.04
CA SER A 411 -18.32 -1.56 -3.13
C SER A 411 -19.03 -1.21 -1.83
N LEU A 412 -20.24 -0.62 -1.92
CA LEU A 412 -21.10 -0.53 -0.75
C LEU A 412 -21.55 -1.94 -0.33
N PRO A 413 -21.77 -2.18 0.97
CA PRO A 413 -22.59 -3.30 1.43
C PRO A 413 -23.97 -3.25 0.77
N ALA A 414 -24.46 -4.40 0.29
CA ALA A 414 -25.70 -4.49 -0.49
C ALA A 414 -26.95 -3.95 0.23
N ASN A 415 -26.94 -3.95 1.57
CA ASN A 415 -28.07 -3.57 2.42
C ASN A 415 -27.93 -2.18 3.09
N HIS A 416 -27.06 -1.28 2.57
CA HIS A 416 -26.97 0.08 3.11
C HIS A 416 -28.15 0.95 2.62
N SER A 417 -29.02 1.35 3.54
CA SER A 417 -30.08 2.34 3.28
C SER A 417 -29.52 3.76 3.34
N SER A 418 -29.80 4.57 2.32
CA SER A 418 -29.36 5.96 2.28
C SER A 418 -30.03 6.78 3.39
N SER A 419 -29.25 7.66 4.03
CA SER A 419 -29.74 8.50 5.13
C SER A 419 -29.09 9.88 5.15
N GLY A 420 -29.73 10.85 5.80
CA GLY A 420 -29.14 12.17 6.02
C GLY A 420 -28.86 12.97 4.74
N THR A 421 -28.07 14.02 4.89
CA THR A 421 -27.56 14.88 3.82
C THR A 421 -26.07 15.14 4.01
N PHE A 422 -25.29 15.03 2.94
CA PHE A 422 -23.89 15.47 2.91
C PHE A 422 -23.83 16.88 2.31
N TRP A 423 -23.48 17.86 3.12
CA TRP A 423 -23.45 19.27 2.71
C TRP A 423 -22.02 19.78 2.69
N VAL A 424 -21.56 20.31 1.55
CA VAL A 424 -20.24 20.94 1.42
C VAL A 424 -20.41 22.47 1.47
N TYR A 425 -19.81 23.13 2.45
CA TYR A 425 -19.82 24.59 2.59
C TYR A 425 -18.41 25.12 2.36
N GLY A 426 -18.24 26.01 1.38
CA GLY A 426 -16.95 26.64 1.10
C GLY A 426 -16.87 27.33 -0.26
N ASP A 427 -15.64 27.58 -0.70
CA ASP A 427 -15.34 28.26 -1.95
C ASP A 427 -15.34 27.32 -3.17
N SER A 428 -14.73 27.76 -4.27
CA SER A 428 -14.66 26.99 -5.52
C SER A 428 -13.95 25.64 -5.35
N LEU A 429 -13.08 25.47 -4.34
CA LEU A 429 -12.51 24.17 -3.97
C LEU A 429 -13.58 23.25 -3.37
N GLY A 430 -14.46 23.79 -2.52
CA GLY A 430 -15.63 23.09 -1.97
C GLY A 430 -16.64 22.72 -3.07
N VAL A 431 -16.93 23.64 -3.98
CA VAL A 431 -17.80 23.42 -5.14
C VAL A 431 -17.25 22.32 -6.05
N ARG A 432 -15.96 22.32 -6.38
CA ARG A 432 -15.35 21.23 -7.17
C ARG A 432 -15.36 19.89 -6.44
N PHE A 433 -15.05 19.87 -5.14
CA PHE A 433 -15.16 18.64 -4.34
C PHE A 433 -16.58 18.08 -4.38
N TYR A 434 -17.60 18.93 -4.20
CA TYR A 434 -19.02 18.58 -4.36
C TYR A 434 -19.33 17.99 -5.75
N HIS A 435 -18.85 18.61 -6.84
CA HIS A 435 -19.05 18.07 -8.19
C HIS A 435 -18.42 16.69 -8.36
N SER A 436 -17.22 16.45 -7.82
CA SER A 436 -16.59 15.13 -7.90
C SER A 436 -17.41 14.05 -7.17
N ILE A 437 -17.79 14.29 -5.90
CA ILE A 437 -18.61 13.34 -5.13
C ILE A 437 -20.01 13.12 -5.72
N SER A 438 -20.57 14.09 -6.46
CA SER A 438 -21.87 13.93 -7.13
C SER A 438 -21.90 12.76 -8.13
N SER A 439 -20.73 12.42 -8.69
CA SER A 439 -20.56 11.28 -9.59
C SER A 439 -20.48 9.92 -8.88
N ARG A 440 -20.24 9.90 -7.55
CA ARG A 440 -19.77 8.75 -6.77
C ARG A 440 -20.82 8.11 -5.86
N ALA A 441 -20.43 6.99 -5.25
CA ALA A 441 -21.18 6.26 -4.22
C ALA A 441 -21.66 7.15 -3.08
N LEU A 442 -20.85 8.10 -2.62
CA LEU A 442 -21.22 9.05 -1.56
C LEU A 442 -22.57 9.74 -1.81
N CYS A 443 -22.74 10.35 -2.98
CA CYS A 443 -23.94 11.11 -3.31
C CYS A 443 -25.01 10.32 -4.07
N LYS A 444 -24.65 9.19 -4.70
CA LYS A 444 -25.61 8.35 -5.44
C LYS A 444 -26.25 7.25 -4.60
N LYS A 445 -25.67 6.90 -3.43
CA LYS A 445 -26.07 5.71 -2.67
C LYS A 445 -26.00 5.83 -1.15
N LEU A 446 -25.09 6.62 -0.57
CA LEU A 446 -24.96 6.71 0.90
C LEU A 446 -25.86 7.79 1.51
N TYR A 447 -25.95 8.95 0.88
CA TYR A 447 -26.81 10.04 1.34
C TYR A 447 -28.11 10.16 0.54
N LEU A 448 -29.21 10.57 1.20
CA LEU A 448 -30.48 10.88 0.52
C LEU A 448 -30.37 12.15 -0.34
N LYS A 449 -29.48 13.06 0.06
CA LYS A 449 -29.15 14.30 -0.67
C LYS A 449 -27.67 14.60 -0.50
N CYS A 450 -27.02 15.03 -1.58
CA CYS A 450 -25.85 15.90 -1.47
C CYS A 450 -26.25 17.33 -1.79
N LYS A 451 -25.64 18.30 -1.11
CA LYS A 451 -25.81 19.73 -1.38
C LYS A 451 -24.48 20.46 -1.25
N ASN A 452 -24.40 21.65 -1.83
CA ASN A 452 -23.34 22.60 -1.56
C ASN A 452 -23.87 24.00 -1.22
N SER A 453 -23.04 24.78 -0.55
CA SER A 453 -23.18 26.24 -0.43
C SER A 453 -21.89 26.87 -0.89
N TYR A 454 -21.97 27.67 -1.96
CA TYR A 454 -20.83 28.40 -2.50
C TYR A 454 -20.70 29.77 -1.82
N ASN A 455 -19.54 30.05 -1.25
CA ASN A 455 -19.19 31.34 -0.70
C ASN A 455 -17.79 31.77 -1.13
N TRP A 456 -17.55 33.08 -1.19
CA TRP A 456 -16.20 33.62 -1.08
C TRP A 456 -15.95 33.90 0.40
N LEU A 457 -16.02 35.16 0.83
CA LEU A 457 -16.29 35.49 2.23
C LEU A 457 -17.78 35.29 2.56
N TYR A 458 -18.65 35.76 1.67
CA TYR A 458 -20.12 35.68 1.78
C TYR A 458 -20.70 34.73 0.70
N PRO A 459 -21.96 34.27 0.84
CA PRO A 459 -22.62 33.43 -0.16
C PRO A 459 -22.66 34.08 -1.56
N VAL A 460 -22.45 33.25 -2.59
CA VAL A 460 -22.47 33.63 -4.01
C VAL A 460 -23.77 33.11 -4.64
N THR A 461 -24.61 34.00 -5.17
CA THR A 461 -25.80 33.62 -5.97
C THR A 461 -25.38 33.21 -7.37
N THR A 462 -24.71 34.13 -8.06
CA THR A 462 -23.96 33.89 -9.29
C THR A 462 -22.66 34.67 -9.21
N GLU A 463 -21.61 34.19 -9.88
CA GLU A 463 -20.37 34.98 -9.97
C GLU A 463 -20.55 36.25 -10.80
N GLN A 464 -21.42 36.25 -11.80
CA GLN A 464 -21.60 37.40 -12.70
C GLN A 464 -22.21 38.61 -11.97
N GLU A 465 -23.14 38.38 -11.05
CA GLU A 465 -23.67 39.41 -10.15
C GLU A 465 -22.64 39.78 -9.08
N SER A 466 -22.03 38.78 -8.44
CA SER A 466 -21.10 38.99 -7.31
C SER A 466 -19.85 39.76 -7.70
N ARG A 467 -19.36 39.61 -8.95
CA ARG A 467 -18.25 40.41 -9.51
C ARG A 467 -18.62 41.86 -9.83
N LYS A 468 -19.91 42.21 -9.91
CA LYS A 468 -20.41 43.56 -10.21
C LYS A 468 -20.93 44.29 -8.96
N LYS A 469 -21.28 43.56 -7.90
CA LYS A 469 -21.92 44.10 -6.70
C LYS A 469 -20.88 44.65 -5.72
N ASN A 470 -20.75 45.97 -5.68
CA ASN A 470 -20.04 46.69 -4.63
C ASN A 470 -21.05 47.29 -3.64
N ASP A 471 -20.85 47.13 -2.33
CA ASP A 471 -21.62 47.83 -1.28
C ASP A 471 -20.79 48.91 -0.55
N SER A 472 -19.50 49.09 -0.89
CA SER A 472 -18.54 49.99 -0.23
C SER A 472 -18.41 49.79 1.29
N LEU A 473 -18.69 48.58 1.79
CA LEU A 473 -18.62 48.23 3.20
C LEU A 473 -17.54 47.18 3.46
N ASP A 474 -16.85 47.33 4.60
CA ASP A 474 -15.79 46.41 5.03
C ASP A 474 -16.34 45.04 5.50
N PHE A 475 -15.44 44.12 5.81
CA PHE A 475 -15.73 42.77 6.27
C PHE A 475 -16.58 42.74 7.55
N ARG A 476 -17.65 41.93 7.52
CA ARG A 476 -18.58 41.73 8.63
C ARG A 476 -18.74 40.24 8.92
N ALA A 477 -18.14 39.78 10.02
CA ALA A 477 -18.25 38.40 10.48
C ALA A 477 -19.70 37.93 10.65
N GLU A 478 -20.60 38.83 11.09
CA GLU A 478 -22.05 38.58 11.21
C GLU A 478 -22.68 38.04 9.90
N LYS A 479 -22.28 38.56 8.72
CA LYS A 479 -22.76 38.04 7.42
C LYS A 479 -22.33 36.57 7.21
N VAL A 480 -21.14 36.19 7.67
CA VAL A 480 -20.60 34.81 7.57
C VAL A 480 -21.33 33.89 8.55
N LEU A 481 -21.44 34.29 9.81
CA LEU A 481 -22.14 33.53 10.86
C LEU A 481 -23.61 33.31 10.50
N LYS A 482 -24.29 34.34 9.98
CA LYS A 482 -25.68 34.27 9.52
C LYS A 482 -25.88 33.31 8.35
N ALA A 483 -24.91 33.24 7.43
CA ALA A 483 -24.93 32.27 6.33
C ALA A 483 -24.73 30.83 6.81
N ILE A 484 -23.75 30.59 7.69
CA ILE A 484 -23.50 29.27 8.30
C ILE A 484 -24.71 28.81 9.12
N ARG A 485 -25.25 29.68 10.00
CA ARG A 485 -26.46 29.41 10.79
C ARG A 485 -27.68 29.13 9.91
N GLY A 486 -27.82 29.86 8.80
CA GLY A 486 -28.88 29.63 7.81
C GLY A 486 -28.83 28.23 7.18
N VAL A 487 -27.62 27.70 6.92
CA VAL A 487 -27.41 26.32 6.43
C VAL A 487 -27.66 25.29 7.53
N LEU A 488 -27.15 25.51 8.74
CA LEU A 488 -27.34 24.63 9.90
C LEU A 488 -28.81 24.49 10.34
N ASN A 489 -29.62 25.53 10.15
CA ASN A 489 -31.06 25.52 10.44
C ASN A 489 -31.92 24.83 9.37
N THR A 490 -31.32 24.29 8.30
CA THR A 490 -32.07 23.52 7.30
C THR A 490 -32.57 22.19 7.87
N ARG A 491 -33.77 21.75 7.44
CA ARG A 491 -34.33 20.46 7.86
C ARG A 491 -33.43 19.28 7.50
N GLU A 492 -32.58 19.41 6.48
CA GLU A 492 -31.54 18.44 6.15
C GLU A 492 -30.43 18.33 7.20
N LEU A 493 -29.90 19.44 7.74
CA LEU A 493 -28.83 19.40 8.75
C LEU A 493 -29.34 19.26 10.19
N GLN A 494 -30.65 19.20 10.38
CA GLN A 494 -31.30 18.82 11.63
C GLN A 494 -31.54 17.30 11.77
N GLN A 495 -30.81 16.49 10.99
CA GLN A 495 -30.77 15.03 11.07
C GLN A 495 -29.39 14.57 11.58
N SER A 496 -29.36 13.63 12.52
CA SER A 496 -28.10 13.11 13.12
C SER A 496 -27.26 12.24 12.18
N SER A 497 -27.83 11.77 11.07
CA SER A 497 -27.10 11.10 9.99
C SER A 497 -26.49 12.05 8.96
N SER A 498 -26.77 13.36 9.03
CA SER A 498 -26.21 14.36 8.11
C SER A 498 -24.78 14.80 8.49
N ILE A 499 -24.00 15.20 7.50
CA ILE A 499 -22.66 15.78 7.67
C ILE A 499 -22.63 17.18 7.05
N LEU A 500 -22.06 18.15 7.78
CA LEU A 500 -21.58 19.41 7.22
C LEU A 500 -20.06 19.37 7.11
N LEU A 501 -19.55 19.34 5.88
CA LEU A 501 -18.14 19.52 5.57
C LEU A 501 -17.88 21.02 5.36
N LEU A 502 -17.28 21.66 6.35
CA LEU A 502 -17.10 23.11 6.42
C LEU A 502 -15.66 23.52 6.09
N ASN A 503 -15.52 24.53 5.23
CA ASN A 503 -14.25 25.19 4.93
C ASN A 503 -14.44 26.69 4.72
N LEU A 504 -13.65 27.51 5.41
CA LEU A 504 -13.45 28.93 5.08
C LEU A 504 -12.12 29.06 4.33
N GLY A 505 -12.20 28.99 3.00
CA GLY A 505 -11.07 28.74 2.10
C GLY A 505 -10.26 29.98 1.68
N LEU A 506 -9.75 29.96 0.45
CA LEU A 506 -8.68 30.83 -0.06
C LEU A 506 -9.04 32.33 -0.10
N HIS A 507 -10.32 32.68 -0.06
CA HIS A 507 -10.77 34.07 -0.02
C HIS A 507 -10.43 34.78 1.30
N TYR A 508 -10.27 34.05 2.41
CA TYR A 508 -9.91 34.64 3.70
C TYR A 508 -8.47 35.17 3.75
N PRO A 509 -7.42 34.37 3.43
CA PRO A 509 -6.04 34.87 3.42
C PRO A 509 -5.77 36.01 2.44
N VAL A 510 -6.63 36.25 1.43
CA VAL A 510 -6.46 37.37 0.48
C VAL A 510 -7.23 38.64 0.86
N SER A 511 -8.28 38.54 1.68
CA SER A 511 -9.22 39.66 1.93
C SER A 511 -9.35 40.09 3.38
N VAL A 512 -8.82 39.35 4.36
CA VAL A 512 -8.79 39.80 5.78
C VAL A 512 -7.41 39.60 6.40
N ASN A 513 -7.07 40.43 7.38
CA ASN A 513 -5.87 40.21 8.20
C ASN A 513 -6.05 38.97 9.10
N PHE A 514 -4.93 38.43 9.59
CA PHE A 514 -4.94 37.19 10.37
C PHE A 514 -5.73 37.33 11.67
N THR A 515 -5.59 38.42 12.43
CA THR A 515 -6.33 38.67 13.67
C THR A 515 -7.85 38.66 13.47
N THR A 516 -8.34 39.27 12.38
CA THR A 516 -9.75 39.21 11.98
C THR A 516 -10.19 37.77 11.68
N PHE A 517 -9.36 36.99 10.97
CA PHE A 517 -9.65 35.58 10.70
C PHE A 517 -9.66 34.72 11.97
N GLN A 518 -8.72 34.94 12.91
CA GLN A 518 -8.70 34.27 14.21
C GLN A 518 -10.00 34.52 14.99
N LYS A 519 -10.47 35.78 15.02
CA LYS A 519 -11.77 36.13 15.62
C LYS A 519 -12.94 35.42 14.93
N VAL A 520 -12.99 35.40 13.59
CA VAL A 520 -14.05 34.72 12.83
C VAL A 520 -14.09 33.22 13.14
N ILE A 521 -12.93 32.55 13.20
CA ILE A 521 -12.87 31.13 13.57
C ILE A 521 -13.36 30.89 15.00
N GLY A 522 -13.03 31.77 15.95
CA GLY A 522 -13.58 31.71 17.32
C GLY A 522 -15.10 31.88 17.37
N GLU A 523 -15.65 32.85 16.62
CA GLU A 523 -17.10 33.07 16.54
C GLU A 523 -17.82 31.91 15.82
N VAL A 524 -17.19 31.28 14.82
CA VAL A 524 -17.70 30.07 14.16
C VAL A 524 -17.65 28.86 15.11
N ILE A 525 -16.60 28.70 15.92
CA ILE A 525 -16.52 27.66 16.96
C ILE A 525 -17.65 27.83 17.97
N ASN A 526 -17.92 29.06 18.41
CA ASN A 526 -19.01 29.36 19.34
C ASN A 526 -20.39 29.04 18.73
N LEU A 527 -20.64 29.50 17.49
CA LEU A 527 -21.85 29.16 16.72
C LEU A 527 -22.05 27.64 16.63
N LEU A 528 -21.01 26.89 16.27
CA LEU A 528 -21.10 25.43 16.12
C LEU A 528 -21.22 24.67 17.46
N LYS A 529 -21.08 25.38 18.60
CA LYS A 529 -21.25 24.85 19.96
C LYS A 529 -22.53 25.31 20.65
N GLU A 530 -23.39 26.08 20.00
CA GLU A 530 -24.68 26.51 20.56
C GLU A 530 -25.47 25.29 21.07
N THR A 531 -25.95 25.38 22.30
CA THR A 531 -26.81 24.38 22.95
C THR A 531 -28.26 24.85 22.99
N GLN A 532 -29.16 23.88 23.17
CA GLN A 532 -30.57 24.10 23.42
C GLN A 532 -31.05 23.12 24.49
N VAL A 533 -32.05 23.52 25.26
CA VAL A 533 -32.71 22.65 26.23
C VAL A 533 -33.95 22.02 25.58
N ASP A 534 -34.10 20.70 25.67
CA ASP A 534 -35.26 20.00 25.14
C ASP A 534 -36.49 20.07 26.08
N SER A 535 -37.62 19.55 25.63
CA SER A 535 -38.88 19.52 26.39
C SER A 535 -38.86 18.60 27.63
N GLN A 536 -37.73 17.93 27.91
CA GLN A 536 -37.49 17.11 29.10
C GLN A 536 -36.50 17.80 30.05
N GLY A 537 -36.11 19.05 29.77
CA GLY A 537 -35.17 19.84 30.59
C GLY A 537 -33.70 19.47 30.35
N LYS A 538 -33.38 18.69 29.31
CA LYS A 538 -32.02 18.23 29.04
C LYS A 538 -31.32 19.13 28.05
N GLU A 539 -30.13 19.60 28.39
CA GLU A 539 -29.26 20.35 27.48
C GLU A 539 -28.61 19.42 26.44
N GLY A 540 -28.57 19.87 25.19
CA GLY A 540 -27.87 19.22 24.09
C GLY A 540 -27.49 20.21 22.98
N LEU A 541 -26.70 19.77 22.01
CA LEU A 541 -26.30 20.62 20.88
C LEU A 541 -27.52 21.07 20.04
N MET A 542 -27.54 22.34 19.65
CA MET A 542 -28.57 22.95 18.81
C MET A 542 -28.58 22.38 17.39
N TYR A 543 -27.42 21.94 16.92
CA TYR A 543 -27.21 21.43 15.56
C TYR A 543 -26.91 19.93 15.58
N LYS A 544 -27.74 19.16 14.87
CA LYS A 544 -27.73 17.68 14.94
C LYS A 544 -26.80 17.02 13.92
N ALA A 545 -26.53 17.66 12.78
CA ALA A 545 -25.56 17.17 11.80
C ALA A 545 -24.14 17.12 12.38
N LYS A 546 -23.38 16.11 11.99
CA LYS A 546 -21.97 16.00 12.32
C LYS A 546 -21.17 17.06 11.55
N ILE A 547 -20.48 17.93 12.29
CA ILE A 547 -19.61 18.95 11.71
C ILE A 547 -18.19 18.40 11.53
N ILE A 548 -17.62 18.57 10.35
CA ILE A 548 -16.24 18.21 10.00
C ILE A 548 -15.58 19.42 9.33
N TRP A 549 -14.43 19.86 9.84
CA TRP A 549 -13.65 20.94 9.23
C TRP A 549 -12.68 20.39 8.18
N LYS A 550 -12.63 21.01 7.00
CA LYS A 550 -11.67 20.71 5.94
C LYS A 550 -10.68 21.86 5.81
N SER A 551 -9.38 21.56 5.74
CA SER A 551 -8.35 22.55 5.40
C SER A 551 -8.45 23.03 3.94
N THR A 552 -7.73 24.09 3.59
CA THR A 552 -7.63 24.54 2.18
C THR A 552 -6.52 23.81 1.42
N THR A 553 -6.45 23.97 0.10
CA THR A 553 -5.40 23.37 -0.74
C THR A 553 -4.16 24.25 -0.84
N ALA A 554 -3.05 23.66 -1.27
CA ALA A 554 -1.84 24.36 -1.65
C ALA A 554 -2.01 25.18 -2.94
N LEU A 555 -0.97 25.95 -3.30
CA LEU A 555 -0.96 26.88 -4.44
C LEU A 555 0.22 26.63 -5.39
N CYS A 556 -0.05 26.31 -6.65
CA CYS A 556 0.99 26.18 -7.67
C CYS A 556 1.12 27.47 -8.50
N LYS A 557 1.57 28.59 -7.89
CA LYS A 557 1.66 29.92 -8.57
C LYS A 557 2.31 29.89 -9.95
N HIS A 558 3.27 29.00 -10.18
CA HIS A 558 3.99 28.83 -11.44
C HIS A 558 3.13 28.32 -12.62
N HIS A 559 1.90 27.84 -12.39
CA HIS A 559 0.99 27.41 -13.45
C HIS A 559 0.13 28.53 -14.07
N GLY A 560 -0.01 29.68 -13.40
CA GLY A 560 -0.89 30.77 -13.87
C GLY A 560 -0.16 31.79 -14.75
N LYS A 561 -0.76 32.14 -15.90
CA LYS A 561 -0.11 32.98 -16.93
C LYS A 561 -0.45 34.47 -16.88
N LYS A 562 -1.51 34.86 -16.17
CA LYS A 562 -1.90 36.27 -15.95
C LYS A 562 -2.61 36.39 -14.60
N PHE A 563 -2.25 37.40 -13.82
CA PHE A 563 -2.92 37.80 -12.58
C PHE A 563 -3.05 39.32 -12.52
N ASN A 564 -4.07 39.80 -11.82
CA ASN A 564 -4.06 41.17 -11.32
C ASN A 564 -3.05 41.21 -10.14
N PRO A 565 -1.92 41.95 -10.25
CA PRO A 565 -0.86 41.90 -9.25
C PRO A 565 -1.26 42.50 -7.91
N THR A 566 -2.26 43.39 -7.89
CA THR A 566 -2.80 44.01 -6.67
C THR A 566 -3.68 43.01 -5.91
N ASP A 567 -4.63 42.41 -6.61
CA ASP A 567 -5.59 41.42 -6.09
C ASP A 567 -4.89 40.13 -5.62
N SER A 568 -3.98 39.59 -6.44
CA SER A 568 -3.24 38.37 -6.13
C SER A 568 -2.02 38.55 -5.22
N ARG A 569 -1.81 39.76 -4.65
CA ARG A 569 -0.65 40.09 -3.79
C ARG A 569 -0.56 39.19 -2.56
N PHE A 570 -1.68 39.03 -1.86
CA PHE A 570 -1.77 38.31 -0.57
C PHE A 570 -2.01 36.81 -0.71
N LEU A 571 -2.27 36.32 -1.93
CA LEU A 571 -2.47 34.89 -2.22
C LEU A 571 -1.13 34.15 -2.21
N THR A 572 -0.39 34.13 -1.10
CA THR A 572 0.93 33.47 -1.01
C THR A 572 0.82 32.08 -0.37
N PRO A 573 1.63 31.08 -0.77
CA PRO A 573 1.63 29.76 -0.15
C PRO A 573 1.81 29.83 1.38
N GLN A 574 2.69 30.72 1.86
CA GLN A 574 2.95 30.94 3.27
C GLN A 574 1.72 31.47 4.03
N GLN A 575 1.02 32.46 3.46
CA GLN A 575 -0.16 33.07 4.07
C GLN A 575 -1.37 32.12 4.04
N VAL A 576 -1.53 31.35 2.95
CA VAL A 576 -2.55 30.30 2.86
C VAL A 576 -2.28 29.18 3.87
N LEU A 577 -1.03 28.70 3.98
CA LEU A 577 -0.65 27.67 4.96
C LEU A 577 -0.89 28.16 6.41
N LEU A 578 -0.52 29.39 6.74
CA LEU A 578 -0.75 29.98 8.07
C LEU A 578 -2.24 30.00 8.45
N PHE A 579 -3.10 30.49 7.57
CA PHE A 579 -4.55 30.53 7.81
C PHE A 579 -5.14 29.11 7.90
N SER A 580 -4.73 28.21 6.99
CA SER A 580 -5.17 26.82 6.96
C SER A 580 -4.81 26.07 8.25
N ALA A 581 -3.54 26.15 8.66
CA ALA A 581 -3.03 25.48 9.86
C ALA A 581 -3.65 26.05 11.16
N TYR A 582 -3.84 27.37 11.25
CA TYR A 582 -4.51 27.98 12.40
C TYR A 582 -5.95 27.48 12.53
N ALA A 583 -6.74 27.53 11.46
CA ALA A 583 -8.15 27.13 11.52
C ALA A 583 -8.30 25.62 11.77
N LEU A 584 -7.45 24.79 11.16
CA LEU A 584 -7.36 23.36 11.43
C LEU A 584 -7.06 23.08 12.92
N SER A 585 -6.08 23.78 13.48
CA SER A 585 -5.68 23.65 14.89
C SER A 585 -6.80 24.09 15.84
N ALA A 586 -7.38 25.27 15.63
CA ALA A 586 -8.45 25.81 16.47
C ALA A 586 -9.72 24.94 16.45
N MET A 587 -10.13 24.43 15.28
CA MET A 587 -11.27 23.52 15.17
C MET A 587 -11.02 22.17 15.85
N CYS A 588 -9.78 21.64 15.76
CA CYS A 588 -9.37 20.42 16.44
C CYS A 588 -9.37 20.60 17.97
N GLN A 589 -8.75 21.68 18.47
CA GLN A 589 -8.74 22.06 19.90
C GLN A 589 -10.14 22.31 20.44
N ALA A 590 -11.05 22.88 19.62
CA ALA A 590 -12.45 23.03 19.97
C ALA A 590 -13.21 21.70 20.05
N GLY A 591 -12.63 20.59 19.59
CA GLY A 591 -13.19 19.24 19.69
C GLY A 591 -13.92 18.75 18.44
N PHE A 592 -13.93 19.51 17.34
CA PHE A 592 -14.51 19.07 16.06
C PHE A 592 -13.60 18.04 15.35
N ASP A 593 -14.17 17.26 14.43
CA ASP A 593 -13.36 16.41 13.55
C ASP A 593 -12.75 17.27 12.43
N VAL A 594 -11.49 17.00 12.08
CA VAL A 594 -10.72 17.80 11.14
C VAL A 594 -10.06 16.92 10.09
N ILE A 595 -9.97 17.44 8.86
CA ILE A 595 -9.33 16.78 7.73
C ILE A 595 -8.39 17.77 7.05
N ASP A 596 -7.11 17.42 7.00
CA ASP A 596 -6.11 18.19 6.26
C ASP A 596 -5.87 17.61 4.85
N VAL A 597 -6.17 18.42 3.83
CA VAL A 597 -5.84 18.13 2.43
C VAL A 597 -4.60 18.87 1.94
N TYR A 598 -4.06 19.82 2.71
CA TYR A 598 -2.99 20.71 2.25
C TYR A 598 -1.75 19.91 1.82
N PRO A 599 -1.17 18.99 2.64
CA PRO A 599 0.02 18.22 2.24
C PRO A 599 -0.23 17.30 1.04
N MET A 600 -1.44 16.74 0.92
CA MET A 600 -1.85 15.90 -0.21
C MET A 600 -1.87 16.70 -1.53
N THR A 601 -2.26 17.97 -1.47
CA THR A 601 -2.24 18.87 -2.64
C THR A 601 -0.87 19.49 -2.91
N ASP A 602 -0.10 19.81 -1.88
CA ASP A 602 1.27 20.36 -1.99
C ASP A 602 2.25 19.35 -2.62
N SER A 603 2.10 18.06 -2.25
CA SER A 603 2.91 16.96 -2.77
C SER A 603 2.46 16.37 -4.12
N TYR A 604 1.35 16.83 -4.70
CA TYR A 604 0.85 16.28 -5.97
C TYR A 604 1.71 16.76 -7.17
N PRO A 605 2.44 15.86 -7.87
CA PRO A 605 3.47 16.25 -8.83
C PRO A 605 2.94 16.84 -10.14
N GLY A 606 1.62 16.80 -10.37
CA GLY A 606 0.98 17.47 -11.50
C GLY A 606 0.46 18.88 -11.19
N GLY A 607 0.58 19.34 -9.93
CA GLY A 607 0.09 20.63 -9.46
C GLY A 607 -1.40 20.89 -9.72
N THR A 608 -1.78 22.16 -9.76
CA THR A 608 -3.09 22.65 -10.19
C THR A 608 -3.28 22.53 -11.70
N LEU A 609 -4.50 22.69 -12.20
CA LEU A 609 -4.77 22.64 -13.65
C LEU A 609 -3.95 23.68 -14.45
N ALA A 610 -3.75 23.43 -15.74
CA ALA A 610 -3.02 24.35 -16.60
C ALA A 610 -3.70 25.73 -16.67
N ASN A 611 -2.92 26.80 -16.46
CA ASN A 611 -3.38 28.19 -16.33
C ASN A 611 -4.20 28.50 -15.06
N ASP A 612 -4.34 27.54 -14.14
CA ASP A 612 -5.02 27.65 -12.83
C ASP A 612 -3.95 27.54 -11.71
N VAL A 613 -4.12 28.23 -10.59
CA VAL A 613 -3.15 28.20 -9.46
C VAL A 613 -3.76 27.76 -8.13
N VAL A 614 -5.05 27.42 -8.12
CA VAL A 614 -5.76 26.98 -6.90
C VAL A 614 -6.41 25.61 -7.07
N HIS A 615 -6.96 25.28 -8.25
CA HIS A 615 -7.75 24.05 -8.40
C HIS A 615 -6.94 22.87 -8.91
N TYR A 616 -7.07 21.74 -8.20
CA TYR A 616 -6.48 20.46 -8.56
C TYR A 616 -7.42 19.61 -9.42
N PRO A 617 -6.91 18.61 -10.17
CA PRO A 617 -7.75 17.61 -10.82
C PRO A 617 -8.50 16.75 -9.80
N ASP A 618 -9.79 16.48 -10.05
CA ASP A 618 -10.70 15.71 -9.18
C ASP A 618 -10.07 14.44 -8.57
N LYS A 619 -9.37 13.65 -9.39
CA LYS A 619 -8.66 12.42 -8.98
C LYS A 619 -7.74 12.58 -7.75
N VAL A 620 -7.25 13.79 -7.46
CA VAL A 620 -6.41 14.09 -6.28
C VAL A 620 -7.21 13.90 -4.98
N PHE A 621 -8.53 14.12 -5.01
CA PHE A 621 -9.40 13.95 -3.84
C PHE A 621 -10.02 12.55 -3.74
N SER A 622 -9.75 11.65 -4.69
CA SER A 622 -10.35 10.30 -4.73
C SER A 622 -10.14 9.46 -3.46
N THR A 623 -9.03 9.65 -2.74
CA THR A 623 -8.78 9.05 -1.43
C THR A 623 -9.69 9.63 -0.34
N LEU A 624 -9.87 10.96 -0.31
CA LEU A 624 -10.75 11.65 0.63
C LEU A 624 -12.23 11.33 0.40
N GLU A 625 -12.65 11.24 -0.86
CA GLU A 625 -14.00 10.81 -1.23
C GLU A 625 -14.29 9.40 -0.68
N THR A 626 -13.32 8.48 -0.85
CA THR A 626 -13.41 7.11 -0.34
C THR A 626 -13.36 7.05 1.20
N LEU A 627 -12.65 7.98 1.85
CA LEU A 627 -12.65 8.12 3.31
C LEU A 627 -14.05 8.49 3.83
N PHE A 628 -14.74 9.45 3.20
CA PHE A 628 -16.13 9.78 3.57
C PHE A 628 -17.10 8.64 3.28
N GLU A 629 -16.92 7.91 2.19
CA GLU A 629 -17.75 6.74 1.87
C GLU A 629 -17.66 5.66 2.95
N LYS A 630 -16.45 5.37 3.45
CA LYS A 630 -16.23 4.47 4.61
C LYS A 630 -16.77 5.04 5.93
N TYR A 631 -16.49 6.32 6.22
CA TYR A 631 -16.92 6.99 7.45
C TYR A 631 -18.45 6.99 7.62
N THR A 632 -19.18 7.13 6.51
CA THR A 632 -20.65 7.13 6.49
C THR A 632 -21.22 5.75 6.82
N VAL A 633 -20.66 4.68 6.24
CA VAL A 633 -21.10 3.30 6.53
C VAL A 633 -20.78 2.91 7.97
N ASN A 634 -19.64 3.34 8.50
CA ASN A 634 -19.18 3.00 9.85
C ASN A 634 -19.81 3.87 10.97
N ARG A 635 -20.97 4.48 10.71
CA ARG A 635 -21.86 5.16 11.69
C ARG A 635 -21.19 6.17 12.64
N ILE A 636 -20.29 7.01 12.12
CA ILE A 636 -19.90 8.29 12.75
C ILE A 636 -19.30 8.13 14.19
N GLN A 637 -18.49 7.10 14.44
CA GLN A 637 -17.73 6.97 15.69
C GLN A 637 -16.26 7.42 15.54
N ARG A 638 -15.72 8.06 16.59
CA ARG A 638 -14.29 8.41 16.68
C ARG A 638 -13.45 7.18 17.02
N ILE A 639 -12.34 7.01 16.32
CA ILE A 639 -11.30 6.03 16.67
C ILE A 639 -10.45 6.64 17.79
N GLY A 640 -10.63 6.16 19.02
CA GLY A 640 -9.99 6.71 20.22
C GLY A 640 -8.74 5.95 20.66
N THR A 641 -7.66 6.69 20.93
CA THR A 641 -6.42 6.20 21.54
C THR A 641 -6.52 6.16 23.06
N ASP A 642 -5.93 5.13 23.70
CA ASP A 642 -5.14 5.30 24.93
C ASP A 642 -4.31 4.02 25.18
N ASP A 643 -3.20 4.10 25.90
CA ASP A 643 -2.23 3.03 26.04
C ASP A 643 -2.54 2.01 27.15
N SER A 644 -2.16 0.75 26.89
CA SER A 644 -1.38 -0.14 27.79
C SER A 644 -1.47 -1.64 27.37
N LYS A 645 -0.37 -2.43 27.53
CA LYS A 645 -0.29 -3.92 27.83
C LYS A 645 -0.51 -5.02 26.68
N ILE A 646 -0.71 -6.41 26.67
CA ILE A 646 -0.51 -7.77 27.40
C ILE A 646 0.52 -8.69 26.67
N ARG A 647 0.14 -9.94 26.43
CA ARG A 647 0.86 -11.12 25.92
C ARG A 647 0.67 -11.10 24.38
N ILE A 648 0.47 -12.17 23.58
CA ILE A 648 0.79 -13.61 23.67
C ILE A 648 1.20 -14.10 22.26
N ARG A 649 2.22 -14.96 22.22
CA ARG A 649 2.54 -15.95 21.14
C ARG A 649 2.56 -15.50 19.66
N ARG A 650 3.80 -15.47 19.14
CA ARG A 650 4.40 -16.51 18.26
C ARG A 650 4.28 -16.39 16.72
N CYS A 651 5.45 -16.40 16.09
CA CYS A 651 5.64 -16.55 14.64
C CYS A 651 5.27 -17.95 14.12
N THR A 652 4.47 -17.96 13.04
CA THR A 652 4.66 -18.69 11.77
C THR A 652 5.88 -19.65 11.67
N SER A 653 5.65 -20.88 11.22
CA SER A 653 6.69 -21.83 10.75
C SER A 653 6.77 -21.87 9.21
#